data_AF-A0A948BEL3-F1
#
_entry.id   AF-A0A948BEL3-F1
#
_cell.length_a   1.000
_cell.length_b   1.000
_cell.length_c   1.000
_cell.angle_alpha   90.00
_cell.angle_beta   90.00
_cell.angle_gamma   90.00
#
_symmetry.space_group_name_H-M   'P 1'
#
loop_
_entity.id
_entity.type
_entity.pdbx_description
1 polymer ?
#
loop_
_entity_poly.entity_id
_entity_poly.type
_entity_poly.pdbx_seq_one_letter_code
_entity_poly.pdbx_strand_id
1 'polypeptide(L)'
;MTVDPKMKSAFNLRIGNQTSFSAASLMAPFEFAVAESFTAFEWFPDKKNDSRGWEITDLDSPARSRIKNIAKKHQISLALHAPWQASPRVPEDLVIFAEHIRFALEIGASLLTIHGDINQDVAGFARALLPLITLSREAGIKLAVENTVLTPPEEFNDLFQRLRKLAPHGLSQVGLCFDMGHANLCTATSNDYIGYLDRLDVTIPIIHLHCHENFGDRDSHLTLFTGPAADNEAGIVALLARLAARRFDGALIMEQWPEPPTLLTTARDRIEKIINRLPVPEIGKRKSSDPVPDKTSPHESPDLAPSMAAALATMDRQSKSWREKLLGVKALLKDYSHEQTEEQLAYLSIYLRFLNTGEISCTEDGRHFRPSHHARTSLEIQEMLLEKITPQTIFLIRKILPWLPSVDADFLRREPLTRIRDIAHRNDIPSELKKEIKHSLQNKLHRCAGPEDLQTASNILARITAADAHYQANFVNEFQIFYGELQDFFNANSLDSRLATLGRDPQKQTTRQAMEQFLAAKRNKNRDIRQLLEILEKNTILRSVLIPAAYGSMEPAAQHQRMTEIQLEDYAFAVFSELINALPKTTSRLFWPEALQAMTLAVSQLRLSAIDPEECAAIESMLKAWTKKFDPKERESLLLIGSLLNRCQRLAENYCERILDLFAEKAKTIGDLLALPDHAVRMYAEGDIRGSMVFQLAKLTTLLLAEIRKLANLPPWDIIVSGRASGRLTSIARLEDFRPFKGKKHILLLAEATGSEEIPRDVTAIILERPIPHLSHLAIRTRQENIVLIALLEPAAKRPLNELQGKDVAIVATADKVTISPATSSPDQQISSKEIKQNLMPEVSLASTELITDLTAAQPATCGNKAFAAGRLEELADAQKSFKTPAGLALPFGVAAEAIRQDPDRFKVYEKIVKKLAGGANRNLAEIIAQLREFFFSLTIDPTISQQIAKKFGTKTRLIVRSSANCEDLETMSGAGLYDSIANVSARSIDDAIRRVWASLWTKRAIISREKTGIPHSAAHMAILIQEMINPDYAFVLHTTNPMNNSQQELYLELTAGLGETLASAGEPGSPLRMICDKKSGESQLLTFADFSRAARPQPNEGIYWTTLNYSKDQLTCDQTFRQKITARLCAIGTNLEKTFNRPQDIEGVIKDNDIYLVQTRTQMTQANRG
;
A
#
# COMPACT_ATOMS: atom_id res chain seq x y z
N MET A 1 -3.76 58.47 -46.48
CA MET A 1 -4.80 58.61 -45.45
C MET A 1 -4.10 58.68 -44.10
N THR A 2 -4.18 59.84 -43.47
CA THR A 2 -3.72 60.10 -42.11
C THR A 2 -4.41 59.15 -41.14
N VAL A 3 -3.62 58.31 -40.47
CA VAL A 3 -4.10 57.44 -39.39
C VAL A 3 -4.46 58.35 -38.21
N ASP A 4 -5.71 58.24 -37.74
CA ASP A 4 -6.16 58.87 -36.51
C ASP A 4 -5.28 58.41 -35.34
N PRO A 5 -4.58 59.31 -34.61
CA PRO A 5 -3.73 58.93 -33.48
C PRO A 5 -4.50 58.30 -32.30
N LYS A 6 -5.84 58.31 -32.32
CA LYS A 6 -6.68 57.75 -31.25
C LYS A 6 -7.02 56.27 -31.38
N MET A 7 -6.55 55.55 -32.41
CA MET A 7 -6.64 54.08 -32.50
C MET A 7 -5.29 53.39 -32.33
N LYS A 8 -4.55 53.76 -31.28
CA LYS A 8 -3.26 53.14 -30.91
C LYS A 8 -3.29 52.34 -29.59
N SER A 9 -4.45 52.11 -28.98
CA SER A 9 -4.50 51.54 -27.62
C SER A 9 -5.50 50.39 -27.48
N ALA A 10 -4.98 49.18 -27.29
CA ALA A 10 -5.73 48.10 -26.63
C ALA A 10 -4.82 47.13 -25.85
N PHE A 11 -3.52 47.08 -26.15
CA PHE A 11 -2.54 46.31 -25.38
C PHE A 11 -1.68 47.27 -24.55
N ASN A 12 -2.05 47.46 -23.28
CA ASN A 12 -1.38 48.38 -22.36
C ASN A 12 -0.51 47.58 -21.38
N LEU A 13 0.62 47.05 -21.88
CA LEU A 13 1.57 46.29 -21.09
C LEU A 13 2.49 47.26 -20.32
N ARG A 14 2.52 47.13 -18.98
CA ARG A 14 3.56 47.78 -18.17
C ARG A 14 4.77 46.85 -18.06
N ILE A 15 5.98 47.39 -18.10
CA ILE A 15 7.22 46.61 -17.98
C ILE A 15 8.00 47.14 -16.80
N GLY A 16 8.48 46.22 -15.97
CA GLY A 16 9.13 46.49 -14.70
C GLY A 16 10.21 45.49 -14.35
N ASN A 17 10.85 45.76 -13.22
CA ASN A 17 11.78 44.88 -12.53
C ASN A 17 11.37 44.75 -11.05
N GLN A 18 12.13 44.00 -10.28
CA GLN A 18 11.82 43.69 -8.89
C GLN A 18 13.00 43.94 -7.96
N THR A 19 12.74 43.99 -6.65
CA THR A 19 13.81 43.90 -5.64
C THR A 19 14.52 42.55 -5.73
N SER A 20 15.85 42.54 -5.51
CA SER A 20 16.62 41.29 -5.46
C SER A 20 17.61 41.32 -4.29
N PHE A 21 17.83 40.16 -3.67
CA PHE A 21 18.86 39.98 -2.64
C PHE A 21 20.29 40.15 -3.20
N SER A 22 20.47 40.06 -4.52
CA SER A 22 21.77 40.26 -5.20
C SER A 22 22.09 41.73 -5.51
N ALA A 23 21.15 42.65 -5.29
CA ALA A 23 21.38 44.08 -5.51
C ALA A 23 22.26 44.69 -4.41
N ALA A 24 23.02 45.73 -4.76
CA ALA A 24 23.93 46.41 -3.84
C ALA A 24 23.22 47.08 -2.65
N SER A 25 21.94 47.42 -2.80
CA SER A 25 21.07 47.88 -1.72
C SER A 25 19.60 47.58 -2.04
N LEU A 26 18.74 47.58 -1.02
CA LEU A 26 17.29 47.37 -1.18
C LEU A 26 16.66 48.36 -2.17
N MET A 27 17.07 49.63 -2.11
CA MET A 27 16.49 50.69 -2.96
C MET A 27 17.07 50.71 -4.37
N ALA A 28 18.23 50.10 -4.62
CA ALA A 28 18.92 50.20 -5.91
C ALA A 28 18.06 49.74 -7.10
N PRO A 29 17.32 48.61 -7.04
CA PRO A 29 16.44 48.22 -8.15
C PRO A 29 15.29 49.18 -8.42
N PHE A 30 14.72 49.79 -7.38
CA PHE A 30 13.63 50.75 -7.51
C PHE A 30 14.13 52.11 -8.03
N GLU A 31 15.29 52.57 -7.54
CA GLU A 31 15.92 53.79 -8.03
C GLU A 31 16.34 53.65 -9.49
N PHE A 32 16.82 52.47 -9.89
CA PHE A 32 17.08 52.16 -11.29
C PHE A 32 15.81 52.16 -12.14
N ALA A 33 14.72 51.55 -11.65
CA ALA A 33 13.42 51.58 -12.33
C ALA A 33 12.97 53.03 -12.61
N VAL A 34 13.14 53.92 -11.62
CA VAL A 34 12.81 55.34 -11.72
C VAL A 34 13.74 56.08 -12.69
N ALA A 35 15.06 55.85 -12.61
CA ALA A 35 16.05 56.50 -13.45
C ALA A 35 15.90 56.12 -14.93
N GLU A 36 15.64 54.84 -15.18
CA GLU A 36 15.55 54.29 -16.53
C GLU A 36 14.13 54.33 -17.12
N SER A 37 13.14 54.89 -16.41
CA SER A 37 11.75 55.03 -16.89
C SER A 37 10.97 53.72 -17.08
N PHE A 38 11.13 52.75 -16.18
CA PHE A 38 10.23 51.60 -16.10
C PHE A 38 8.83 52.02 -15.63
N THR A 39 7.80 51.26 -16.02
CA THR A 39 6.39 51.59 -15.75
C THR A 39 5.73 50.67 -14.72
N ALA A 40 6.43 49.64 -14.27
CA ALA A 40 6.04 48.79 -13.15
C ALA A 40 7.24 48.46 -12.26
N PHE A 41 6.97 48.09 -11.01
CA PHE A 41 7.98 47.57 -10.10
C PHE A 41 7.34 46.64 -9.07
N GLU A 42 7.98 45.50 -8.79
CA GLU A 42 7.52 44.56 -7.77
C GLU A 42 8.46 44.53 -6.54
N TRP A 43 7.87 44.54 -5.36
CA TRP A 43 8.58 44.33 -4.10
C TRP A 43 8.48 42.86 -3.71
N PHE A 44 9.59 42.21 -3.38
CA PHE A 44 9.60 40.83 -2.91
C PHE A 44 10.50 40.67 -1.69
N PRO A 45 9.91 40.55 -0.49
CA PRO A 45 10.62 40.38 0.76
C PRO A 45 11.12 38.93 0.88
N ASP A 46 12.32 38.67 0.35
CA ASP A 46 12.98 37.36 0.37
C ASP A 46 14.25 37.39 1.24
N LYS A 47 14.05 37.60 2.55
CA LYS A 47 15.14 37.59 3.54
C LYS A 47 15.65 36.16 3.74
N LYS A 48 16.93 35.94 3.41
CA LYS A 48 17.62 34.66 3.58
C LYS A 48 18.20 34.53 4.99
N ASN A 49 18.44 33.30 5.43
CA ASN A 49 19.00 32.98 6.75
C ASN A 49 20.40 33.55 7.00
N ASP A 50 21.12 33.97 5.95
CA ASP A 50 22.45 34.58 6.01
C ASP A 50 22.42 36.12 5.99
N SER A 51 21.27 36.72 6.29
CA SER A 51 21.02 38.17 6.34
C SER A 51 21.04 38.89 4.97
N ARG A 52 21.15 38.16 3.85
CA ARG A 52 20.91 38.73 2.50
C ARG A 52 19.41 38.88 2.23
N GLY A 53 19.04 39.80 1.36
CA GLY A 53 17.63 40.11 1.08
C GLY A 53 17.05 41.11 2.08
N TRP A 54 15.72 41.16 2.18
CA TRP A 54 15.01 42.11 3.05
C TRP A 54 13.64 41.56 3.45
N GLU A 55 13.08 42.09 4.53
CA GLU A 55 11.71 41.82 4.96
C GLU A 55 10.94 43.14 5.16
N ILE A 56 9.61 43.08 5.23
CA ILE A 56 8.77 44.30 5.23
C ILE A 56 9.06 45.27 6.39
N THR A 57 9.62 44.80 7.51
CA THR A 57 10.02 45.62 8.66
C THR A 57 11.30 46.42 8.43
N ASP A 58 12.11 46.07 7.43
CA ASP A 58 13.36 46.78 7.09
C ASP A 58 13.09 48.16 6.45
N LEU A 59 11.86 48.42 6.00
CA LEU A 59 11.40 49.73 5.53
C LEU A 59 10.48 50.38 6.56
N ASP A 60 10.86 51.56 7.05
CA ASP A 60 10.04 52.34 7.98
C ASP A 60 8.88 53.08 7.27
N SER A 61 7.91 53.59 8.04
CA SER A 61 6.75 54.28 7.47
C SER A 61 7.10 55.51 6.59
N PRO A 62 8.11 56.34 6.94
CA PRO A 62 8.62 57.38 6.05
C PRO A 62 9.14 56.85 4.71
N ALA A 63 9.94 55.78 4.71
CA ALA A 63 10.45 55.15 3.48
C ALA A 63 9.30 54.60 2.62
N ARG A 64 8.33 53.91 3.23
CA ARG A 64 7.13 53.40 2.53
C ARG A 64 6.33 54.52 1.87
N SER A 65 6.12 55.63 2.57
CA SER A 65 5.43 56.81 2.05
C SER A 65 6.21 57.49 0.91
N ARG A 66 7.54 57.52 1.02
CA ARG A 66 8.42 58.05 -0.03
C ARG A 66 8.35 57.19 -1.30
N ILE A 67 8.40 55.86 -1.17
CA ILE A 67 8.23 54.92 -2.29
C ILE A 67 6.91 55.19 -3.02
N LYS A 68 5.80 55.26 -2.28
CA LYS A 68 4.47 55.56 -2.83
C LYS A 68 4.42 56.87 -3.61
N ASN A 69 5.03 57.93 -3.06
CA ASN A 69 5.04 59.25 -3.70
C ASN A 69 5.93 59.28 -4.95
N ILE A 70 7.09 58.62 -4.92
CA ILE A 70 7.98 58.51 -6.08
C ILE A 70 7.29 57.71 -7.19
N ALA A 71 6.73 56.54 -6.87
CA ALA A 71 6.02 55.72 -7.84
C ALA A 71 4.85 56.48 -8.48
N LYS A 72 4.04 57.21 -7.68
CA LYS A 72 2.97 58.06 -8.20
C LYS A 72 3.49 59.19 -9.10
N LYS A 73 4.59 59.86 -8.73
CA LYS A 73 5.20 60.93 -9.51
C LYS A 73 5.72 60.43 -10.87
N HIS A 74 6.32 59.24 -10.89
CA HIS A 74 6.91 58.64 -12.09
C HIS A 74 5.97 57.66 -12.82
N GLN A 75 4.70 57.57 -12.38
CA GLN A 75 3.67 56.69 -12.97
C GLN A 75 4.05 55.19 -12.97
N ILE A 76 4.78 54.74 -11.95
CA ILE A 76 5.16 53.34 -11.76
C ILE A 76 4.06 52.59 -11.02
N SER A 77 3.54 51.52 -11.62
CA SER A 77 2.60 50.61 -10.97
C SER A 77 3.33 49.67 -10.01
N LEU A 78 2.92 49.63 -8.75
CA LEU A 78 3.55 48.80 -7.73
C LEU A 78 2.79 47.50 -7.49
N ALA A 79 3.54 46.39 -7.40
CA ALA A 79 3.08 45.09 -6.95
C ALA A 79 3.91 44.64 -5.74
N LEU A 80 3.37 43.69 -4.97
CA LEU A 80 4.05 43.04 -3.85
C LEU A 80 3.95 41.53 -4.03
N HIS A 81 5.05 40.83 -3.91
CA HIS A 81 5.08 39.38 -3.82
C HIS A 81 5.10 38.95 -2.34
N ALA A 82 4.31 37.95 -1.97
CA ALA A 82 4.38 37.35 -0.63
C ALA A 82 5.64 36.49 -0.47
N PRO A 83 6.18 36.32 0.75
CA PRO A 83 7.37 35.49 0.97
C PRO A 83 7.09 34.04 0.59
N TRP A 84 8.11 33.37 0.03
CA TRP A 84 8.00 31.98 -0.47
C TRP A 84 7.48 30.99 0.58
N GLN A 85 7.78 31.24 1.85
CA GLN A 85 7.46 30.35 2.97
C GLN A 85 5.98 30.40 3.39
N ALA A 86 5.20 31.40 2.97
CA ALA A 86 3.81 31.56 3.39
C ALA A 86 2.84 30.79 2.47
N SER A 87 1.97 29.95 3.04
CA SER A 87 0.96 29.20 2.27
C SER A 87 -0.45 29.44 2.80
N PRO A 88 -1.45 29.72 1.95
CA PRO A 88 -2.83 29.88 2.39
C PRO A 88 -3.43 28.59 2.97
N ARG A 89 -2.79 27.43 2.74
CA ARG A 89 -3.19 26.13 3.32
C ARG A 89 -2.88 26.02 4.81
N VAL A 90 -1.96 26.82 5.33
CA VAL A 90 -1.60 26.89 6.75
C VAL A 90 -2.42 28.02 7.36
N PRO A 91 -3.45 27.73 8.19
CA PRO A 91 -4.33 28.77 8.74
C PRO A 91 -3.59 29.87 9.52
N GLU A 92 -2.47 29.52 10.16
CA GLU A 92 -1.62 30.43 10.92
C GLU A 92 -0.93 31.48 10.01
N ASP A 93 -0.65 31.15 8.75
CA ASP A 93 0.02 32.03 7.79
C ASP A 93 -0.89 33.15 7.27
N LEU A 94 -2.21 33.09 7.52
CA LEU A 94 -3.14 34.18 7.19
C LEU A 94 -2.74 35.52 7.84
N VAL A 95 -2.06 35.48 9.00
CA VAL A 95 -1.52 36.68 9.65
C VAL A 95 -0.43 37.32 8.80
N ILE A 96 0.45 36.51 8.20
CA ILE A 96 1.54 36.98 7.32
C ILE A 96 0.94 37.69 6.10
N PHE A 97 -0.08 37.10 5.47
CA PHE A 97 -0.76 37.73 4.33
C PHE A 97 -1.47 39.03 4.71
N ALA A 98 -2.09 39.10 5.89
CA ALA A 98 -2.72 40.33 6.36
C ALA A 98 -1.70 41.47 6.57
N GLU A 99 -0.52 41.17 7.12
CA GLU A 99 0.58 42.12 7.27
C GLU A 99 1.13 42.60 5.91
N HIS A 100 1.26 41.69 4.94
CA HIS A 100 1.71 42.03 3.59
C HIS A 100 0.68 42.86 2.81
N ILE A 101 -0.62 42.57 2.96
CA ILE A 101 -1.70 43.41 2.43
C ILE A 101 -1.60 44.83 3.01
N ARG A 102 -1.38 44.96 4.31
CA ARG A 102 -1.20 46.26 4.95
C ARG A 102 0.04 46.99 4.42
N PHE A 103 1.16 46.30 4.31
CA PHE A 103 2.39 46.86 3.73
C PHE A 103 2.16 47.33 2.28
N ALA A 104 1.49 46.53 1.45
CA ALA A 104 1.13 46.88 0.08
C ALA A 104 0.34 48.20 0.02
N LEU A 105 -0.64 48.41 0.91
CA LEU A 105 -1.39 49.68 0.99
C LEU A 105 -0.49 50.89 1.33
N GLU A 106 0.47 50.68 2.23
CA GLU A 106 1.39 51.72 2.71
C GLU A 106 2.38 52.15 1.61
N ILE A 107 2.91 51.22 0.82
CA ILE A 107 3.76 51.53 -0.34
C ILE A 107 2.93 51.92 -1.59
N GLY A 108 1.62 51.66 -1.59
CA GLY A 108 0.73 51.97 -2.72
C GLY A 108 0.71 50.92 -3.82
N ALA A 109 1.02 49.66 -3.50
CA ALA A 109 0.86 48.53 -4.40
C ALA A 109 -0.63 48.16 -4.55
N SER A 110 -1.01 47.78 -5.77
CA SER A 110 -2.40 47.43 -6.13
C SER A 110 -2.61 45.94 -6.37
N LEU A 111 -1.55 45.14 -6.29
CA LEU A 111 -1.55 43.71 -6.55
C LEU A 111 -0.64 42.99 -5.54
N LEU A 112 -1.13 41.86 -5.03
CA LEU A 112 -0.38 40.92 -4.20
C LEU A 112 -0.24 39.59 -4.97
N THR A 113 0.99 39.16 -5.21
CA THR A 113 1.31 37.86 -5.82
C THR A 113 1.62 36.83 -4.73
N ILE A 114 1.09 35.61 -4.87
CA ILE A 114 1.39 34.47 -3.98
C ILE A 114 1.75 33.25 -4.83
N HIS A 115 2.56 32.34 -4.28
CA HIS A 115 2.88 31.08 -4.97
C HIS A 115 1.67 30.13 -4.97
N GLY A 116 1.41 29.49 -6.11
CA GLY A 116 0.32 28.54 -6.31
C GLY A 116 0.63 27.14 -5.78
N ASP A 117 0.49 26.92 -4.47
CA ASP A 117 0.59 25.60 -3.82
C ASP A 117 -0.69 24.76 -4.03
N ILE A 118 -0.95 24.40 -5.30
CA ILE A 118 -2.18 23.71 -5.71
C ILE A 118 -2.08 22.17 -5.54
N ASN A 119 -0.86 21.61 -5.54
CA ASN A 119 -0.45 20.26 -5.09
C ASN A 119 -1.58 19.20 -5.02
N GLN A 120 -2.09 18.74 -6.18
CA GLN A 120 -3.08 17.66 -6.39
C GLN A 120 -4.37 17.69 -5.53
N ASP A 121 -4.59 18.75 -4.74
CA ASP A 121 -5.81 19.04 -3.99
C ASP A 121 -6.29 20.46 -4.33
N VAL A 122 -6.71 20.63 -5.58
CA VAL A 122 -7.29 21.87 -6.10
C VAL A 122 -8.49 22.29 -5.25
N ALA A 123 -9.26 21.33 -4.72
CA ALA A 123 -10.43 21.61 -3.89
C ALA A 123 -10.07 22.18 -2.52
N GLY A 124 -9.04 21.63 -1.87
CA GLY A 124 -8.50 22.14 -0.62
C GLY A 124 -7.89 23.52 -0.78
N PHE A 125 -7.07 23.73 -1.81
CA PHE A 125 -6.48 25.04 -2.09
C PHE A 125 -7.54 26.10 -2.39
N ALA A 126 -8.57 25.76 -3.18
CA ALA A 126 -9.67 26.68 -3.47
C ALA A 126 -10.42 27.11 -2.20
N ARG A 127 -10.58 26.23 -1.20
CA ARG A 127 -11.17 26.57 0.11
C ARG A 127 -10.22 27.43 0.95
N ALA A 128 -8.94 27.07 0.95
CA ALA A 128 -7.89 27.77 1.68
C ALA A 128 -7.69 29.22 1.21
N LEU A 129 -7.94 29.51 -0.08
CA LEU A 129 -7.89 30.87 -0.62
C LEU A 129 -9.04 31.78 -0.19
N LEU A 130 -10.19 31.26 0.25
CA LEU A 130 -11.39 32.07 0.50
C LEU A 130 -11.20 33.20 1.53
N PRO A 131 -10.53 32.97 2.69
CA PRO A 131 -10.24 34.04 3.64
C PRO A 131 -9.33 35.11 3.04
N LEU A 132 -8.30 34.70 2.30
CA LEU A 132 -7.36 35.63 1.66
C LEU A 132 -8.03 36.46 0.56
N ILE A 133 -8.86 35.84 -0.29
CA ILE A 133 -9.66 36.55 -1.30
C ILE A 133 -10.54 37.62 -0.65
N THR A 134 -11.11 37.32 0.51
CA THR A 134 -11.94 38.27 1.26
C THR A 134 -11.11 39.44 1.77
N LEU A 135 -9.97 39.16 2.41
CA LEU A 135 -9.05 40.18 2.93
C LEU A 135 -8.50 41.10 1.82
N SER A 136 -8.03 40.53 0.71
CA SER A 136 -7.51 41.30 -0.43
C SER A 136 -8.60 42.19 -1.05
N ARG A 137 -9.83 41.66 -1.19
CA ARG A 137 -10.96 42.44 -1.70
C ARG A 137 -11.32 43.61 -0.79
N GLU A 138 -11.36 43.41 0.53
CA GLU A 138 -11.65 44.48 1.50
C GLU A 138 -10.58 45.57 1.49
N ALA A 139 -9.32 45.19 1.27
CA ALA A 139 -8.22 46.13 1.07
C ALA A 139 -8.20 46.80 -0.31
N GLY A 140 -9.00 46.34 -1.28
CA GLY A 140 -8.96 46.84 -2.66
C GLY A 140 -7.70 46.44 -3.43
N ILE A 141 -7.06 45.33 -3.04
CA ILE A 141 -5.85 44.78 -3.67
C ILE A 141 -6.24 43.55 -4.51
N LYS A 142 -5.74 43.48 -5.75
CA LYS A 142 -5.89 42.28 -6.59
C LYS A 142 -4.98 41.16 -6.09
N LEU A 143 -5.47 39.92 -6.10
CA LEU A 143 -4.69 38.74 -5.74
C LEU A 143 -4.28 37.98 -7.00
N ALA A 144 -2.98 37.84 -7.22
CA ALA A 144 -2.43 37.00 -8.28
C ALA A 144 -1.90 35.69 -7.69
N VAL A 145 -2.34 34.56 -8.23
CA VAL A 145 -1.79 33.23 -7.89
C VAL A 145 -0.81 32.86 -8.99
N GLU A 146 0.45 32.67 -8.63
CA GLU A 146 1.52 32.35 -9.56
C GLU A 146 1.55 30.86 -9.91
N ASN A 147 1.76 30.53 -11.19
CA ASN A 147 2.03 29.14 -11.58
C ASN A 147 3.43 28.71 -11.17
N THR A 148 3.55 27.49 -10.67
CA THR A 148 4.83 26.86 -10.35
C THR A 148 5.19 25.81 -11.41
N VAL A 149 6.42 25.27 -11.38
CA VAL A 149 6.83 24.16 -12.25
C VAL A 149 5.95 22.91 -12.09
N LEU A 150 5.25 22.77 -10.96
CA LEU A 150 4.39 21.62 -10.64
C LEU A 150 2.92 21.87 -10.99
N THR A 151 2.54 23.09 -11.36
CA THR A 151 1.12 23.44 -11.56
C THR A 151 0.77 23.47 -13.06
N PRO A 152 0.11 22.44 -13.61
CA PRO A 152 -0.29 22.42 -15.01
C PRO A 152 -1.47 23.38 -15.28
N PRO A 153 -1.69 23.79 -16.55
CA PRO A 153 -2.78 24.72 -16.89
C PRO A 153 -4.16 24.14 -16.55
N GLU A 154 -4.32 22.81 -16.54
CA GLU A 154 -5.55 22.13 -16.16
C GLU A 154 -5.92 22.34 -14.68
N GLU A 155 -4.93 22.43 -13.79
CA GLU A 155 -5.18 22.72 -12.37
C GLU A 155 -5.66 24.15 -12.17
N PHE A 156 -5.15 25.11 -12.94
CA PHE A 156 -5.69 26.47 -12.96
C PHE A 156 -7.11 26.52 -13.54
N ASN A 157 -7.40 25.71 -14.57
CA ASN A 157 -8.75 25.56 -15.11
C ASN A 157 -9.73 25.06 -14.04
N ASP A 158 -9.38 24.01 -13.31
CA ASP A 158 -10.21 23.48 -12.23
C ASP A 158 -10.29 24.46 -11.03
N LEU A 159 -9.18 25.09 -10.65
CA LEU A 159 -9.13 26.07 -9.55
C LEU A 159 -10.11 27.22 -9.80
N PHE A 160 -10.03 27.86 -10.97
CA PHE A 160 -10.93 28.97 -11.31
C PHE A 160 -12.37 28.50 -11.51
N GLN A 161 -12.61 27.26 -11.97
CA GLN A 161 -13.95 26.68 -12.01
C GLN A 161 -14.55 26.50 -10.61
N ARG A 162 -13.74 26.08 -9.63
CA ARG A 162 -14.16 25.93 -8.22
C ARG A 162 -14.35 27.27 -7.54
N LEU A 163 -13.43 28.21 -7.73
CA LEU A 163 -13.55 29.56 -7.17
C LEU A 163 -14.79 30.31 -7.69
N ARG A 164 -15.21 30.07 -8.94
CA ARG A 164 -16.51 30.58 -9.47
C ARG A 164 -17.71 30.12 -8.65
N LYS A 165 -17.67 28.89 -8.12
CA LYS A 165 -18.74 28.33 -7.29
C LYS A 165 -18.64 28.80 -5.84
N LEU A 166 -17.41 28.87 -5.30
CA LEU A 166 -17.16 29.15 -3.89
C LEU A 166 -17.12 30.65 -3.53
N ALA A 167 -16.67 31.51 -4.45
CA ALA A 167 -16.50 32.95 -4.22
C ALA A 167 -16.96 33.81 -5.43
N PRO A 168 -18.23 33.72 -5.87
CA PRO A 168 -18.71 34.39 -7.07
C PRO A 168 -18.57 35.92 -7.03
N HIS A 169 -18.65 36.54 -5.84
CA HIS A 169 -18.51 38.00 -5.65
C HIS A 169 -17.08 38.48 -5.38
N GLY A 170 -16.10 37.57 -5.29
CA GLY A 170 -14.68 37.89 -5.05
C GLY A 170 -13.78 37.63 -6.26
N LEU A 171 -14.26 36.83 -7.22
CA LEU A 171 -13.43 36.34 -8.33
C LEU A 171 -12.90 37.43 -9.27
N SER A 172 -13.59 38.57 -9.41
CA SER A 172 -13.11 39.67 -10.25
C SER A 172 -11.81 40.32 -9.74
N GLN A 173 -11.42 40.02 -8.50
CA GLN A 173 -10.19 40.49 -7.86
C GLN A 173 -9.06 39.44 -7.88
N VAL A 174 -9.29 38.25 -8.45
CA VAL A 174 -8.32 37.14 -8.45
C VAL A 174 -7.92 36.78 -9.88
N GLY A 175 -6.63 36.57 -10.12
CA GLY A 175 -6.13 36.16 -11.42
C GLY A 175 -4.84 35.36 -11.35
N LEU A 176 -4.37 34.89 -12.51
CA LEU A 176 -3.10 34.20 -12.67
C LEU A 176 -1.96 35.22 -12.75
N CYS A 177 -0.89 35.01 -11.96
CA CYS A 177 0.44 35.50 -12.33
C CYS A 177 1.08 34.42 -13.21
N PHE A 178 1.30 34.74 -14.49
CA PHE A 178 1.93 33.80 -15.41
C PHE A 178 3.45 33.94 -15.32
N ASP A 179 4.11 33.02 -14.66
CA ASP A 179 5.56 32.88 -14.72
C ASP A 179 5.94 32.05 -15.94
N MET A 180 6.61 32.70 -16.89
CA MET A 180 7.04 32.10 -18.15
C MET A 180 8.08 31.00 -17.94
N GLY A 181 9.00 31.18 -16.99
CA GLY A 181 10.03 30.20 -16.67
C GLY A 181 9.42 28.94 -16.06
N HIS A 182 8.53 29.09 -15.08
CA HIS A 182 7.80 27.98 -14.50
C HIS A 182 6.88 27.28 -15.52
N ALA A 183 6.18 28.03 -16.37
CA ALA A 183 5.33 27.46 -17.41
C ALA A 183 6.13 26.72 -18.50
N ASN A 184 7.34 27.20 -18.80
CA ASN A 184 8.26 26.51 -19.69
C ASN A 184 8.76 25.21 -19.06
N LEU A 185 9.16 25.25 -17.79
CA LEU A 185 9.65 24.09 -17.05
C LEU A 185 8.53 23.16 -16.55
N CYS A 186 7.26 23.53 -16.74
CA CYS A 186 6.13 22.73 -16.33
C CYS A 186 6.11 21.41 -17.11
N THR A 187 6.09 20.29 -16.38
CA THR A 187 6.14 18.95 -16.95
C THR A 187 5.01 18.70 -17.94
N ALA A 188 3.82 19.24 -17.68
CA ALA A 188 2.65 19.10 -18.53
C ALA A 188 2.84 19.70 -19.93
N THR A 189 3.71 20.70 -20.10
CA THR A 189 3.92 21.42 -21.37
C THR A 189 5.32 21.21 -21.94
N SER A 190 6.29 20.68 -21.19
CA SER A 190 7.58 20.18 -21.70
C SER A 190 8.39 21.20 -22.53
N ASN A 191 8.81 22.31 -21.90
CA ASN A 191 9.51 23.43 -22.55
C ASN A 191 8.65 24.20 -23.58
N ASP A 192 7.33 24.19 -23.39
CA ASP A 192 6.38 24.92 -24.23
C ASP A 192 5.46 25.82 -23.40
N TYR A 193 5.97 26.99 -23.00
CA TYR A 193 5.18 28.00 -22.29
C TYR A 193 4.05 28.59 -23.16
N ILE A 194 4.12 28.50 -24.49
CA ILE A 194 3.03 28.91 -25.39
C ILE A 194 1.90 27.87 -25.32
N GLY A 195 2.24 26.59 -25.36
CA GLY A 195 1.30 25.48 -25.15
C GLY A 195 0.60 25.57 -23.79
N TYR A 196 1.28 26.06 -22.75
CA TYR A 196 0.65 26.35 -21.45
C TYR A 196 -0.49 27.38 -21.59
N LEU A 197 -0.22 28.50 -22.27
CA LEU A 197 -1.22 29.55 -22.50
C LEU A 197 -2.35 29.10 -23.43
N ASP A 198 -2.06 28.27 -24.42
CA ASP A 198 -3.07 27.76 -25.35
C ASP A 198 -4.01 26.74 -24.68
N ARG A 199 -3.55 26.07 -23.60
CA ARG A 199 -4.35 25.12 -22.79
C ARG A 199 -5.09 25.77 -21.60
N LEU A 200 -4.71 26.98 -21.20
CA LEU A 200 -5.46 27.74 -20.20
C LEU A 200 -6.81 28.18 -20.76
N ASP A 201 -7.88 27.96 -20.00
CA ASP A 201 -9.21 28.43 -20.36
C ASP A 201 -9.19 29.95 -20.59
N VAL A 202 -9.81 30.39 -21.69
CA VAL A 202 -9.82 31.79 -22.14
C VAL A 202 -10.49 32.72 -21.13
N THR A 203 -11.28 32.17 -20.20
CA THR A 203 -12.01 32.90 -19.17
C THR A 203 -11.21 33.12 -17.89
N ILE A 204 -9.98 32.58 -17.80
CA ILE A 204 -9.08 32.84 -16.67
C ILE A 204 -8.36 34.17 -16.90
N PRO A 205 -8.52 35.15 -15.98
CA PRO A 205 -7.82 36.42 -16.11
C PRO A 205 -6.34 36.24 -15.78
N ILE A 206 -5.48 36.50 -16.75
CA ILE A 206 -4.05 36.70 -16.52
C ILE A 206 -3.88 38.17 -16.15
N ILE A 207 -3.31 38.46 -14.97
CA ILE A 207 -3.24 39.82 -14.42
C ILE A 207 -1.82 40.27 -14.08
N HIS A 208 -0.87 39.34 -14.08
CA HIS A 208 0.54 39.60 -13.84
C HIS A 208 1.41 38.60 -14.61
N LEU A 209 2.66 38.96 -14.92
CA LEU A 209 3.57 38.17 -15.74
C LEU A 209 4.99 38.27 -15.17
N HIS A 210 5.62 37.12 -14.94
CA HIS A 210 7.00 37.01 -14.47
C HIS A 210 7.91 36.41 -15.54
N CYS A 211 9.11 36.97 -15.67
CA CYS A 211 10.11 36.60 -16.66
C CYS A 211 11.52 36.79 -16.08
N HIS A 212 12.50 36.08 -16.65
CA HIS A 212 13.91 36.23 -16.27
C HIS A 212 14.73 36.87 -17.40
N GLU A 213 15.70 37.71 -17.05
CA GLU A 213 16.68 38.27 -17.98
C GLU A 213 18.04 38.46 -17.27
N ASN A 214 19.01 37.58 -17.58
CA ASN A 214 20.37 37.58 -17.01
C ASN A 214 21.34 36.71 -17.85
N PHE A 215 22.66 36.79 -17.61
CA PHE A 215 23.69 36.01 -18.34
C PHE A 215 24.11 34.70 -17.64
N GLY A 216 23.35 34.20 -16.66
CA GLY A 216 23.87 33.17 -15.74
C GLY A 216 23.64 31.73 -16.19
N ASP A 217 24.72 30.94 -16.35
CA ASP A 217 24.69 29.45 -16.50
C ASP A 217 24.15 28.69 -15.26
N ARG A 218 23.65 29.40 -14.24
CA ARG A 218 23.17 28.87 -12.95
C ARG A 218 21.69 29.14 -12.68
N ASP A 219 21.02 29.85 -13.57
CA ASP A 219 19.57 30.05 -13.51
C ASP A 219 18.92 28.99 -14.40
N SER A 220 18.10 28.12 -13.81
CA SER A 220 17.39 27.08 -14.56
C SER A 220 16.18 27.62 -15.33
N HIS A 221 15.75 28.86 -15.07
CA HIS A 221 14.59 29.46 -15.74
C HIS A 221 14.94 29.98 -17.13
N LEU A 222 13.93 29.99 -18.01
CA LEU A 222 14.08 30.48 -19.37
C LEU A 222 14.27 32.00 -19.38
N THR A 223 15.47 32.47 -19.76
CA THR A 223 15.73 33.89 -19.95
C THR A 223 15.16 34.40 -21.28
N LEU A 224 14.87 35.70 -21.33
CA LEU A 224 14.37 36.38 -22.52
C LEU A 224 15.46 36.48 -23.61
N PHE A 225 16.16 37.62 -23.72
CA PHE A 225 17.02 37.95 -24.86
C PHE A 225 18.50 37.65 -24.64
N THR A 226 18.91 37.25 -23.43
CA THR A 226 20.16 36.50 -23.24
C THR A 226 19.97 35.00 -23.49
N GLY A 227 18.72 34.53 -23.57
CA GLY A 227 18.34 33.17 -23.86
C GLY A 227 18.03 32.93 -25.34
N PRO A 228 17.26 31.89 -25.68
CA PRO A 228 16.95 31.53 -27.07
C PRO A 228 16.27 32.64 -27.89
N ALA A 229 15.63 33.61 -27.25
CA ALA A 229 15.01 34.75 -27.95
C ALA A 229 16.03 35.80 -28.44
N ALA A 230 17.32 35.64 -28.09
CA ALA A 230 18.41 36.40 -28.69
C ALA A 230 18.45 36.20 -30.22
N ASP A 231 18.45 34.93 -30.64
CA ASP A 231 18.57 34.50 -32.04
C ASP A 231 17.21 34.43 -32.75
N ASN A 232 16.14 34.10 -32.01
CA ASN A 232 14.81 33.97 -32.58
C ASN A 232 13.71 34.48 -31.62
N GLU A 233 13.20 35.69 -31.89
CA GLU A 233 12.17 36.33 -31.07
C GLU A 233 10.74 35.75 -31.25
N ALA A 234 10.55 34.73 -32.09
CA ALA A 234 9.22 34.20 -32.43
C ALA A 234 8.40 33.72 -31.20
N GLY A 235 9.06 33.15 -30.19
CA GLY A 235 8.38 32.72 -28.95
C GLY A 235 7.81 33.92 -28.16
N ILE A 236 8.59 34.99 -28.03
CA ILE A 236 8.15 36.22 -27.34
C ILE A 236 7.06 36.94 -28.15
N VAL A 237 7.16 36.95 -29.48
CA VAL A 237 6.09 37.46 -30.36
C VAL A 237 4.80 36.67 -30.14
N ALA A 238 4.87 35.34 -30.08
CA ALA A 238 3.70 34.48 -29.85
C ALA A 238 3.06 34.72 -28.47
N LEU A 239 3.89 34.84 -27.43
CA LEU A 239 3.46 35.16 -26.06
C LEU A 239 2.67 36.47 -26.01
N LEU A 240 3.27 37.55 -26.52
CA LEU A 240 2.65 38.87 -26.50
C LEU A 240 1.39 38.92 -27.37
N ALA A 241 1.34 38.19 -28.49
CA ALA A 241 0.14 38.07 -29.31
C ALA A 241 -1.02 37.38 -28.56
N ARG A 242 -0.74 36.33 -27.76
CA ARG A 242 -1.76 35.65 -26.94
C ARG A 242 -2.23 36.51 -25.78
N LEU A 243 -1.33 37.25 -25.13
CA LEU A 243 -1.70 38.22 -24.09
C LEU A 243 -2.54 39.37 -24.66
N ALA A 244 -2.20 39.86 -25.85
CA ALA A 244 -3.00 40.86 -26.56
C ALA A 244 -4.40 40.35 -26.92
N ALA A 245 -4.52 39.11 -27.39
CA ALA A 245 -5.81 38.47 -27.66
C ALA A 245 -6.67 38.32 -26.38
N ARG A 246 -6.04 38.12 -25.22
CA ARG A 246 -6.69 38.06 -23.89
C ARG A 246 -6.93 39.44 -23.26
N ARG A 247 -6.58 40.55 -23.94
CA ARG A 247 -6.68 41.93 -23.43
C ARG A 247 -5.93 42.15 -22.12
N PHE A 248 -4.76 41.55 -21.98
CA PHE A 248 -3.91 41.73 -20.80
C PHE A 248 -3.56 43.22 -20.59
N ASP A 249 -3.79 43.71 -19.37
CA ASP A 249 -3.54 45.10 -18.93
C ASP A 249 -2.65 45.17 -17.68
N GLY A 250 -1.99 44.04 -17.35
CA GLY A 250 -1.11 43.86 -16.21
C GLY A 250 0.33 44.33 -16.45
N ALA A 251 1.24 43.89 -15.58
CA ALA A 251 2.65 44.17 -15.67
C ALA A 251 3.47 42.91 -15.97
N LEU A 252 4.53 43.07 -16.77
CA LEU A 252 5.62 42.13 -16.96
C LEU A 252 6.76 42.55 -16.04
N ILE A 253 7.11 41.69 -15.09
CA ILE A 253 8.19 41.90 -14.13
C ILE A 253 9.37 41.00 -14.50
N MET A 254 10.54 41.60 -14.65
CA MET A 254 11.81 40.87 -14.75
C MET A 254 12.39 40.68 -13.34
N GLU A 255 12.40 39.44 -12.87
CA GLU A 255 12.57 39.12 -11.44
C GLU A 255 14.03 39.09 -10.99
N GLN A 256 14.96 38.93 -11.93
CA GLN A 256 16.39 38.84 -11.66
C GLN A 256 17.05 40.21 -11.74
N TRP A 257 18.07 40.42 -10.89
CA TRP A 257 18.94 41.59 -10.94
C TRP A 257 20.28 41.23 -11.60
N PRO A 258 20.46 41.52 -12.90
CA PRO A 258 21.65 41.13 -13.63
C PRO A 258 22.81 42.10 -13.45
N GLU A 259 24.02 41.62 -13.76
CA GLU A 259 25.23 42.44 -13.88
C GLU A 259 25.77 42.36 -15.32
N PRO A 260 25.75 43.45 -16.11
CA PRO A 260 25.27 44.79 -15.76
C PRO A 260 23.72 44.91 -15.76
N PRO A 261 23.12 45.81 -14.93
CA PRO A 261 21.66 46.05 -14.91
C PRO A 261 21.06 46.54 -16.24
N THR A 262 21.90 47.04 -17.15
CA THR A 262 21.51 47.50 -18.50
C THR A 262 20.93 46.41 -19.40
N LEU A 263 21.00 45.13 -18.99
CA LEU A 263 20.25 44.06 -19.66
C LEU A 263 18.74 44.25 -19.53
N LEU A 264 18.26 44.72 -18.37
CA LEU A 264 16.83 44.94 -18.14
C LEU A 264 16.29 46.04 -19.06
N THR A 265 17.04 47.12 -19.28
CA THR A 265 16.63 48.19 -20.22
C THR A 265 16.68 47.71 -21.66
N THR A 266 17.69 46.91 -22.03
CA THR A 266 17.78 46.30 -23.36
C THR A 266 16.58 45.38 -23.64
N ALA A 267 16.19 44.55 -22.68
CA ALA A 267 15.05 43.65 -22.81
C ALA A 267 13.72 44.39 -22.91
N ARG A 268 13.49 45.40 -22.06
CA ARG A 268 12.33 46.29 -22.14
C ARG A 268 12.20 46.90 -23.54
N ASP A 269 13.27 47.54 -24.03
CA ASP A 269 13.24 48.25 -25.31
C ASP A 269 12.97 47.30 -26.49
N ARG A 270 13.42 46.04 -26.40
CA ARG A 270 13.10 44.99 -27.39
C ARG A 270 11.64 44.56 -27.31
N ILE A 271 11.10 44.34 -26.11
CA ILE A 271 9.67 44.01 -25.92
C ILE A 271 8.79 45.14 -26.47
N GLU A 272 9.10 46.40 -26.17
CA GLU A 272 8.36 47.55 -26.70
C GLU A 272 8.40 47.61 -28.24
N LYS A 273 9.55 47.30 -28.86
CA LYS A 273 9.65 47.20 -30.32
C LYS A 273 8.79 46.08 -30.89
N ILE A 274 8.71 44.93 -30.21
CA ILE A 274 7.86 43.81 -30.62
C ILE A 274 6.38 44.20 -30.53
N ILE A 275 5.96 44.83 -29.42
CA ILE A 275 4.58 45.29 -29.21
C ILE A 275 4.14 46.24 -30.32
N ASN A 276 5.00 47.19 -30.69
CA ASN A 276 4.72 48.15 -31.76
C ASN A 276 4.56 47.50 -33.15
N ARG A 277 4.97 46.24 -33.33
CA ARG A 277 4.86 45.46 -34.57
C ARG A 277 3.70 44.46 -34.54
N LEU A 278 3.02 44.25 -33.40
CA LEU A 278 1.92 43.29 -33.30
C LEU A 278 0.70 43.77 -34.12
N PRO A 279 0.05 42.89 -34.89
CA PRO A 279 -1.15 43.24 -35.66
C PRO A 279 -2.31 43.62 -34.70
N VAL A 280 -3.07 44.65 -35.07
CA VAL A 280 -4.27 45.07 -34.34
C VAL A 280 -5.30 43.91 -34.36
N PRO A 281 -5.84 43.45 -33.22
CA PRO A 281 -6.76 42.33 -33.21
C PRO A 281 -8.09 42.67 -33.93
N GLU A 282 -8.39 41.99 -35.04
CA GLU A 282 -9.72 42.06 -35.67
C GLU A 282 -10.77 41.33 -34.81
N ILE A 283 -11.80 42.05 -34.40
CA ILE A 283 -12.93 41.49 -33.63
C ILE A 283 -13.89 40.77 -34.59
N GLY A 284 -13.71 39.46 -34.75
CA GLY A 284 -14.57 38.60 -35.56
C GLY A 284 -15.58 37.79 -34.74
N LYS A 285 -16.87 38.02 -35.01
CA LYS A 285 -18.04 37.29 -34.45
C LYS A 285 -17.97 35.78 -34.72
N ARG A 286 -18.23 34.96 -33.69
CA ARG A 286 -18.44 33.50 -33.80
C ARG A 286 -19.53 33.15 -34.83
N LYS A 287 -19.23 32.23 -35.76
CA LYS A 287 -20.23 31.46 -36.52
C LYS A 287 -20.35 30.06 -35.91
N SER A 288 -21.58 29.70 -35.58
CA SER A 288 -22.02 28.39 -35.12
C SER A 288 -22.25 27.47 -36.33
N SER A 289 -21.25 26.67 -36.69
CA SER A 289 -21.41 25.44 -37.48
C SER A 289 -20.04 25.00 -37.97
N ASP A 290 -19.46 23.97 -37.36
CA ASP A 290 -18.77 22.90 -38.09
C ASP A 290 -18.61 21.68 -37.17
N PRO A 291 -18.60 20.46 -37.74
CA PRO A 291 -19.24 19.30 -37.12
C PRO A 291 -18.29 18.44 -36.28
N VAL A 292 -18.89 17.84 -35.24
CA VAL A 292 -18.28 16.83 -34.35
C VAL A 292 -18.15 15.50 -35.11
N PRO A 293 -16.99 14.82 -35.13
CA PRO A 293 -16.89 13.45 -35.63
C PRO A 293 -17.53 12.47 -34.65
N ASP A 294 -18.26 11.54 -35.25
CA ASP A 294 -19.23 10.64 -34.64
C ASP A 294 -18.65 9.64 -33.64
N LYS A 295 -19.44 9.37 -32.59
CA LYS A 295 -19.20 8.39 -31.53
C LYS A 295 -19.76 7.03 -31.96
N THR A 296 -18.90 6.03 -32.18
CA THR A 296 -19.32 4.63 -32.02
C THR A 296 -18.19 3.73 -31.53
N SER A 297 -18.49 3.00 -30.44
CA SER A 297 -17.81 1.85 -29.80
C SER A 297 -16.78 2.16 -28.69
N PRO A 298 -16.68 1.30 -27.65
CA PRO A 298 -17.58 1.31 -26.49
C PRO A 298 -16.84 1.61 -25.17
N HIS A 299 -17.51 2.36 -24.29
CA HIS A 299 -17.22 2.53 -22.86
C HIS A 299 -15.77 2.31 -22.38
N GLU A 300 -14.99 3.39 -22.33
CA GLU A 300 -13.93 3.54 -21.34
C GLU A 300 -14.19 4.76 -20.44
N SER A 301 -13.75 4.59 -19.20
CA SER A 301 -14.09 5.28 -17.96
C SER A 301 -13.23 6.57 -17.77
N PRO A 302 -13.39 7.35 -16.69
CA PRO A 302 -13.02 8.77 -16.62
C PRO A 302 -11.51 9.06 -16.53
N ASP A 303 -11.12 10.24 -17.00
CA ASP A 303 -9.76 10.80 -17.14
C ASP A 303 -8.77 10.41 -16.02
N LEU A 304 -7.75 9.62 -16.39
CA LEU A 304 -6.60 9.21 -15.58
C LEU A 304 -5.33 9.84 -16.16
N ALA A 305 -4.44 10.36 -15.29
CA ALA A 305 -3.05 10.63 -15.67
C ALA A 305 -2.42 9.39 -16.34
N PRO A 306 -1.48 9.53 -17.29
CA PRO A 306 -0.87 8.38 -17.93
C PRO A 306 -0.18 7.52 -16.86
N SER A 307 -0.58 6.26 -16.77
CA SER A 307 0.01 5.29 -15.84
C SER A 307 1.52 5.17 -16.06
N MET A 308 2.28 4.75 -15.04
CA MET A 308 3.73 4.48 -15.19
C MET A 308 4.02 3.57 -16.40
N ALA A 309 3.13 2.61 -16.69
CA ALA A 309 3.22 1.77 -17.87
C ALA A 309 3.14 2.58 -19.19
N ALA A 310 2.19 3.52 -19.29
CA ALA A 310 2.05 4.39 -20.45
C ALA A 310 3.25 5.36 -20.58
N ALA A 311 3.77 5.86 -19.45
CA ALA A 311 4.94 6.72 -19.43
C ALA A 311 6.21 5.97 -19.89
N LEU A 312 6.45 4.75 -19.37
CA LEU A 312 7.54 3.88 -19.83
C LEU A 312 7.40 3.53 -21.32
N ALA A 313 6.20 3.20 -21.78
CA ALA A 313 5.97 2.88 -23.19
C ALA A 313 6.18 4.09 -24.11
N THR A 314 5.75 5.28 -23.68
CA THR A 314 5.97 6.53 -24.43
C THR A 314 7.45 6.88 -24.48
N MET A 315 8.13 6.79 -23.33
CA MET A 315 9.57 7.00 -23.21
C MET A 315 10.36 6.01 -24.07
N ASP A 316 9.99 4.73 -24.09
CA ASP A 316 10.64 3.71 -24.91
C ASP A 316 10.49 3.99 -26.41
N ARG A 317 9.31 4.40 -26.88
CA ARG A 317 9.09 4.78 -28.29
C ARG A 317 9.91 5.99 -28.72
N GLN A 318 10.17 6.91 -27.79
CA GLN A 318 10.96 8.11 -28.03
C GLN A 318 12.47 7.86 -27.89
N SER A 319 12.87 6.78 -27.22
CA SER A 319 14.25 6.46 -26.89
C SER A 319 14.75 5.30 -27.73
N LYS A 320 15.71 5.54 -28.62
CA LYS A 320 16.21 4.50 -29.52
C LYS A 320 17.33 3.68 -28.89
N SER A 321 18.24 4.37 -28.23
CA SER A 321 19.45 3.78 -27.66
C SER A 321 19.28 3.40 -26.19
N TRP A 322 20.09 2.44 -25.72
CA TRP A 322 20.09 2.02 -24.31
C TRP A 322 20.35 3.20 -23.36
N ARG A 323 21.26 4.11 -23.74
CA ARG A 323 21.51 5.36 -23.02
C ARG A 323 20.25 6.23 -22.86
N GLU A 324 19.53 6.46 -23.96
CA GLU A 324 18.31 7.28 -23.94
C GLU A 324 17.24 6.63 -23.08
N LYS A 325 17.11 5.29 -23.14
CA LYS A 325 16.20 4.53 -22.28
C LYS A 325 16.56 4.64 -20.80
N LEU A 326 17.85 4.59 -20.44
CA LEU A 326 18.30 4.83 -19.06
C LEU A 326 18.06 6.29 -18.62
N LEU A 327 18.29 7.26 -19.50
CA LEU A 327 18.00 8.68 -19.21
C LEU A 327 16.49 8.91 -19.02
N GLY A 328 15.66 8.24 -19.81
CA GLY A 328 14.21 8.25 -19.65
C GLY A 328 13.77 7.61 -18.33
N VAL A 329 14.32 6.45 -17.97
CA VAL A 329 14.11 5.84 -16.65
C VAL A 329 14.49 6.80 -15.51
N LYS A 330 15.65 7.47 -15.64
CA LYS A 330 16.10 8.46 -14.67
C LYS A 330 15.11 9.63 -14.55
N ALA A 331 14.63 10.16 -15.67
CA ALA A 331 13.65 11.24 -15.69
C ALA A 331 12.34 10.81 -15.02
N LEU A 332 11.83 9.62 -15.36
CA LEU A 332 10.62 9.08 -14.72
C LEU A 332 10.81 8.91 -13.20
N LEU A 333 11.94 8.37 -12.74
CA LEU A 333 12.21 8.24 -11.30
C LEU A 333 12.24 9.59 -10.56
N LYS A 334 12.60 10.68 -11.26
CA LYS A 334 12.60 12.04 -10.71
C LYS A 334 11.19 12.64 -10.66
N ASP A 335 10.35 12.36 -11.66
CA ASP A 335 9.01 12.93 -11.80
C ASP A 335 7.96 12.28 -10.88
N TYR A 336 8.15 11.03 -10.47
CA TYR A 336 7.25 10.30 -9.57
C TYR A 336 7.76 10.30 -8.11
N SER A 337 7.39 11.32 -7.31
CA SER A 337 7.94 11.48 -5.96
C SER A 337 7.01 11.26 -4.77
N HIS A 338 5.66 11.26 -4.85
CA HIS A 338 4.89 11.37 -3.59
C HIS A 338 3.68 10.47 -3.27
N GLU A 339 3.19 9.57 -4.10
CA GLU A 339 2.36 8.45 -3.62
C GLU A 339 2.29 7.32 -4.67
N GLN A 340 2.46 6.06 -4.22
CA GLN A 340 2.53 4.79 -4.99
C GLN A 340 3.90 4.29 -5.54
N THR A 341 4.92 4.18 -4.68
CA THR A 341 6.28 3.73 -5.06
C THR A 341 6.40 2.23 -5.43
N GLU A 342 5.70 1.32 -4.75
CA GLU A 342 5.82 -0.13 -5.03
C GLU A 342 5.37 -0.49 -6.45
N GLU A 343 4.26 0.11 -6.91
CA GLU A 343 3.75 -0.10 -8.25
C GLU A 343 4.72 0.42 -9.32
N GLN A 344 5.28 1.59 -9.10
CA GLN A 344 6.25 2.21 -10.00
C GLN A 344 7.54 1.38 -10.11
N LEU A 345 8.06 0.94 -8.96
CA LEU A 345 9.23 0.06 -8.92
C LEU A 345 8.95 -1.30 -9.55
N ALA A 346 7.73 -1.83 -9.45
CA ALA A 346 7.33 -3.07 -10.13
C ALA A 346 7.36 -2.90 -11.65
N TYR A 347 6.77 -1.84 -12.20
CA TYR A 347 6.84 -1.53 -13.64
C TYR A 347 8.28 -1.31 -14.11
N LEU A 348 9.09 -0.59 -13.33
CA LEU A 348 10.48 -0.34 -13.65
C LEU A 348 11.31 -1.64 -13.66
N SER A 349 11.08 -2.51 -12.67
CA SER A 349 11.71 -3.83 -12.59
C SER A 349 11.39 -4.69 -13.82
N ILE A 350 10.12 -4.72 -14.25
CA ILE A 350 9.68 -5.41 -15.47
C ILE A 350 10.40 -4.83 -16.70
N TYR A 351 10.32 -3.52 -16.88
CA TYR A 351 10.87 -2.83 -18.05
C TYR A 351 12.38 -3.04 -18.17
N LEU A 352 13.14 -2.80 -17.10
CA LEU A 352 14.59 -2.96 -17.10
C LEU A 352 15.02 -4.42 -17.31
N ARG A 353 14.25 -5.38 -16.78
CA ARG A 353 14.50 -6.80 -17.06
C ARG A 353 14.30 -7.11 -18.55
N PHE A 354 13.17 -6.73 -19.15
CA PHE A 354 12.95 -6.96 -20.59
C PHE A 354 13.95 -6.22 -21.48
N LEU A 355 14.39 -5.02 -21.07
CA LEU A 355 15.44 -4.26 -21.74
C LEU A 355 16.77 -5.00 -21.75
N ASN A 356 17.17 -5.58 -20.62
CA ASN A 356 18.47 -6.25 -20.51
C ASN A 356 18.45 -7.70 -21.00
N THR A 357 17.29 -8.38 -21.01
CA THR A 357 17.16 -9.72 -21.61
C THR A 357 16.99 -9.68 -23.14
N GLY A 358 16.90 -8.48 -23.73
CA GLY A 358 16.80 -8.29 -25.18
C GLY A 358 15.40 -8.42 -25.76
N GLU A 359 14.36 -8.53 -24.92
CA GLU A 359 12.96 -8.51 -25.37
C GLU A 359 12.57 -7.12 -25.89
N ILE A 360 13.15 -6.07 -25.30
CA ILE A 360 13.08 -4.70 -25.80
C ILE A 360 14.36 -4.39 -26.57
N SER A 361 14.23 -4.06 -27.85
CA SER A 361 15.38 -3.78 -28.71
C SER A 361 16.01 -2.41 -28.41
N CYS A 362 17.34 -2.34 -28.50
CA CYS A 362 18.11 -1.10 -28.50
C CYS A 362 18.74 -0.88 -29.88
N THR A 363 18.74 0.36 -30.36
CA THR A 363 19.36 0.76 -31.63
C THR A 363 20.29 1.96 -31.44
N GLU A 364 21.33 2.07 -32.26
CA GLU A 364 22.26 3.20 -32.18
C GLU A 364 21.55 4.52 -32.48
N ASP A 365 21.83 5.58 -31.72
CA ASP A 365 21.30 6.93 -31.91
C ASP A 365 22.21 7.83 -32.79
N GLY A 366 23.25 7.23 -33.40
CA GLY A 366 24.19 7.90 -34.31
C GLY A 366 25.16 8.88 -33.64
N ARG A 367 25.08 9.06 -32.32
CA ARG A 367 25.91 9.99 -31.54
C ARG A 367 27.05 9.24 -30.84
N HIS A 368 28.12 9.96 -30.46
CA HIS A 368 29.31 9.38 -29.85
C HIS A 368 29.32 9.51 -28.33
N PHE A 369 28.74 8.54 -27.62
CA PHE A 369 28.66 8.54 -26.16
C PHE A 369 29.45 7.40 -25.53
N ARG A 370 30.43 7.79 -24.70
CA ARG A 370 31.31 6.85 -23.99
C ARG A 370 30.58 6.14 -22.83
N PRO A 371 31.05 4.94 -22.40
CA PRO A 371 30.49 4.19 -21.27
C PRO A 371 30.25 5.01 -19.99
N SER A 372 31.08 6.03 -19.72
CA SER A 372 30.89 6.92 -18.55
C SER A 372 29.56 7.66 -18.50
N HIS A 373 28.87 7.87 -19.63
CA HIS A 373 27.52 8.44 -19.60
C HIS A 373 26.50 7.47 -19.04
N HIS A 374 26.62 6.17 -19.39
CA HIS A 374 25.77 5.11 -18.86
C HIS A 374 26.05 4.90 -17.37
N ALA A 375 27.34 4.84 -16.99
CA ALA A 375 27.75 4.68 -15.60
C ALA A 375 27.26 5.85 -14.72
N ARG A 376 27.37 7.10 -15.16
CA ARG A 376 26.83 8.26 -14.41
C ARG A 376 25.31 8.23 -14.30
N THR A 377 24.62 7.90 -15.39
CA THR A 377 23.15 7.79 -15.37
C THR A 377 22.71 6.66 -14.44
N SER A 378 23.42 5.54 -14.44
CA SER A 378 23.21 4.42 -13.51
C SER A 378 23.44 4.83 -12.06
N LEU A 379 24.50 5.60 -11.77
CA LEU A 379 24.77 6.11 -10.43
C LEU A 379 23.62 6.96 -9.90
N GLU A 380 23.16 7.93 -10.69
CA GLU A 380 22.03 8.79 -10.33
C GLU A 380 20.73 7.99 -10.13
N ILE A 381 20.46 7.00 -11.00
CA ILE A 381 19.32 6.08 -10.81
C ILE A 381 19.45 5.30 -9.50
N GLN A 382 20.64 4.76 -9.21
CA GLN A 382 20.88 4.00 -7.99
C GLN A 382 20.71 4.86 -6.75
N GLU A 383 21.24 6.08 -6.73
CA GLU A 383 21.07 7.02 -5.61
C GLU A 383 19.57 7.26 -5.34
N MET A 384 18.78 7.57 -6.36
CA MET A 384 17.32 7.75 -6.23
C MET A 384 16.59 6.49 -5.76
N LEU A 385 17.02 5.29 -6.18
CA LEU A 385 16.44 4.03 -5.72
C LEU A 385 16.78 3.75 -4.26
N LEU A 386 18.03 4.00 -3.85
CA LEU A 386 18.51 3.76 -2.48
C LEU A 386 17.85 4.72 -1.47
N GLU A 387 17.56 5.95 -1.85
CA GLU A 387 16.78 6.91 -1.04
C GLU A 387 15.34 6.42 -0.78
N LYS A 388 14.79 5.60 -1.68
CA LYS A 388 13.43 5.05 -1.59
C LYS A 388 13.37 3.72 -0.82
N ILE A 389 14.47 3.28 -0.16
CA ILE A 389 14.47 2.04 0.63
C ILE A 389 13.56 2.19 1.85
N THR A 390 12.53 1.35 1.88
CA THR A 390 11.69 1.07 3.04
C THR A 390 11.63 -0.45 3.24
N PRO A 391 11.10 -0.95 4.37
CA PRO A 391 10.84 -2.38 4.54
C PRO A 391 10.00 -2.99 3.39
N GLN A 392 9.17 -2.19 2.73
CA GLN A 392 8.29 -2.60 1.66
C GLN A 392 8.98 -2.59 0.28
N THR A 393 9.81 -1.58 -0.02
CA THR A 393 10.38 -1.38 -1.37
C THR A 393 11.71 -2.07 -1.61
N ILE A 394 12.46 -2.40 -0.55
CA ILE A 394 13.81 -2.96 -0.65
C ILE A 394 13.89 -4.20 -1.56
N PHE A 395 12.91 -5.11 -1.49
CA PHE A 395 12.93 -6.32 -2.31
C PHE A 395 12.75 -6.01 -3.82
N LEU A 396 11.99 -4.96 -4.20
CA LEU A 396 11.86 -4.52 -5.59
C LEU A 396 13.14 -3.84 -6.07
N ILE A 397 13.74 -3.00 -5.22
CA ILE A 397 15.01 -2.33 -5.52
C ILE A 397 16.10 -3.37 -5.79
N ARG A 398 16.18 -4.44 -4.96
CA ARG A 398 17.08 -5.58 -5.18
C ARG A 398 16.87 -6.28 -6.53
N LYS A 399 15.65 -6.29 -7.06
CA LYS A 399 15.33 -6.84 -8.40
C LYS A 399 15.68 -5.88 -9.54
N ILE A 400 15.78 -4.57 -9.28
CA ILE A 400 16.11 -3.54 -10.28
C ILE A 400 17.62 -3.40 -10.47
N LEU A 401 18.38 -3.33 -9.36
CA LEU A 401 19.81 -3.00 -9.37
C LEU A 401 20.67 -3.85 -10.32
N PRO A 402 20.46 -5.18 -10.48
CA PRO A 402 21.26 -6.00 -11.40
C PRO A 402 21.17 -5.59 -12.87
N TRP A 403 20.12 -4.86 -13.25
CA TRP A 403 19.84 -4.46 -14.63
C TRP A 403 20.44 -3.09 -15.00
N LEU A 404 21.18 -2.46 -14.07
CA LEU A 404 21.85 -1.18 -14.27
C LEU A 404 23.35 -1.36 -14.53
N PRO A 405 23.97 -0.53 -15.39
CA PRO A 405 25.40 -0.61 -15.66
C PRO A 405 26.26 -0.37 -14.41
N SER A 406 27.50 -0.85 -14.47
CA SER A 406 28.50 -0.65 -13.42
C SER A 406 28.85 0.83 -13.23
N VAL A 407 29.03 1.21 -11.97
CA VAL A 407 29.46 2.55 -11.53
C VAL A 407 30.89 2.53 -11.00
N ASP A 408 31.67 1.50 -11.33
CA ASP A 408 33.09 1.43 -10.98
C ASP A 408 33.84 2.67 -11.51
N ALA A 409 34.86 3.10 -10.76
CA ALA A 409 35.67 4.26 -11.08
C ALA A 409 36.29 4.17 -12.48
N ASP A 410 36.65 2.96 -12.93
CA ASP A 410 37.18 2.74 -14.28
C ASP A 410 36.16 3.06 -15.38
N PHE A 411 34.86 2.86 -15.13
CA PHE A 411 33.79 3.20 -16.08
C PHE A 411 33.30 4.64 -15.95
N LEU A 412 33.50 5.31 -14.81
CA LEU A 412 33.15 6.72 -14.62
C LEU A 412 34.14 7.69 -15.29
N ARG A 413 35.34 7.20 -15.64
CA ARG A 413 36.38 7.98 -16.34
C ARG A 413 35.94 8.38 -17.76
N ARG A 414 36.50 9.50 -18.23
CA ARG A 414 36.25 10.00 -19.59
C ARG A 414 37.02 9.22 -20.66
N GLU A 415 37.97 8.37 -20.28
CA GLU A 415 38.81 7.58 -21.19
C GLU A 415 37.99 6.48 -21.90
N PRO A 416 38.30 6.16 -23.17
CA PRO A 416 37.58 5.12 -23.92
C PRO A 416 38.08 3.72 -23.53
N LEU A 417 37.29 2.68 -23.80
CA LEU A 417 37.75 1.29 -23.79
C LEU A 417 38.80 1.11 -24.90
N THR A 418 40.07 1.38 -24.60
CA THR A 418 41.16 1.36 -25.57
C THR A 418 41.42 -0.04 -26.12
N ARG A 419 41.15 -1.08 -25.31
CA ARG A 419 41.44 -2.48 -25.67
C ARG A 419 40.69 -2.96 -26.92
N ILE A 420 39.39 -2.69 -27.05
CA ILE A 420 38.63 -3.13 -28.24
C ILE A 420 39.07 -2.42 -29.52
N ARG A 421 39.49 -1.15 -29.40
CA ARG A 421 40.11 -0.41 -30.50
C ARG A 421 41.41 -1.08 -30.92
N ASP A 422 42.26 -1.41 -29.96
CA ASP A 422 43.58 -1.98 -30.25
C ASP A 422 43.43 -3.39 -30.87
N ILE A 423 42.52 -4.22 -30.34
CA ILE A 423 42.12 -5.51 -30.91
C ILE A 423 41.64 -5.37 -32.35
N ALA A 424 40.77 -4.41 -32.65
CA ALA A 424 40.22 -4.20 -33.99
C ALA A 424 41.25 -3.66 -35.01
N HIS A 425 42.42 -3.17 -34.56
CA HIS A 425 43.48 -2.65 -35.43
C HIS A 425 44.62 -3.65 -35.65
N ARG A 426 44.60 -4.80 -34.97
CA ARG A 426 45.54 -5.91 -35.14
C ARG A 426 45.69 -6.37 -36.59
N ASN A 427 46.91 -6.73 -36.98
CA ASN A 427 47.24 -7.18 -38.34
C ASN A 427 47.37 -8.71 -38.44
N ASP A 428 47.29 -9.41 -37.31
CA ASP A 428 47.48 -10.86 -37.16
C ASP A 428 46.15 -11.65 -37.09
N ILE A 429 45.01 -11.01 -37.42
CA ILE A 429 43.68 -11.65 -37.48
C ILE A 429 43.08 -11.58 -38.90
N PRO A 430 42.24 -12.56 -39.31
CA PRO A 430 41.58 -12.55 -40.62
C PRO A 430 40.83 -11.25 -40.90
N SER A 431 40.89 -10.76 -42.14
CA SER A 431 40.28 -9.50 -42.56
C SER A 431 38.77 -9.43 -42.30
N GLU A 432 38.06 -10.55 -42.48
CA GLU A 432 36.62 -10.64 -42.24
C GLU A 432 36.29 -10.55 -40.74
N LEU A 433 37.04 -11.25 -39.87
CA LEU A 433 36.89 -11.13 -38.41
C LEU A 433 37.23 -9.71 -37.92
N LYS A 434 38.27 -9.10 -38.49
CA LYS A 434 38.66 -7.71 -38.20
C LYS A 434 37.55 -6.72 -38.54
N LYS A 435 36.93 -6.86 -39.72
CA LYS A 435 35.77 -6.06 -40.11
C LYS A 435 34.59 -6.30 -39.19
N GLU A 436 34.30 -7.56 -38.85
CA GLU A 436 33.22 -7.91 -37.94
C GLU A 436 33.42 -7.24 -36.57
N ILE A 437 34.55 -7.47 -35.89
CA ILE A 437 34.85 -6.84 -34.58
C ILE A 437 34.76 -5.31 -34.67
N LYS A 438 35.25 -4.71 -35.76
CA LYS A 438 35.18 -3.26 -35.96
C LYS A 438 33.74 -2.77 -36.09
N HIS A 439 32.90 -3.44 -36.86
CA HIS A 439 31.54 -2.99 -37.18
C HIS A 439 30.49 -3.41 -36.15
N SER A 440 30.56 -4.63 -35.60
CA SER A 440 29.57 -5.17 -34.67
C SER A 440 29.85 -4.85 -33.20
N LEU A 441 31.11 -4.53 -32.83
CA LEU A 441 31.49 -4.22 -31.45
C LEU A 441 32.17 -2.85 -31.31
N GLN A 442 33.32 -2.64 -31.94
CA GLN A 442 34.15 -1.45 -31.67
C GLN A 442 33.42 -0.13 -31.99
N ASN A 443 32.89 -0.01 -33.21
CA ASN A 443 32.18 1.21 -33.63
C ASN A 443 30.92 1.44 -32.78
N LYS A 444 30.22 0.35 -32.44
CA LYS A 444 28.99 0.39 -31.66
C LYS A 444 29.24 0.81 -30.21
N LEU A 445 30.19 0.19 -29.51
CA LEU A 445 30.58 0.54 -28.14
C LEU A 445 31.14 1.98 -28.03
N HIS A 446 31.77 2.50 -29.09
CA HIS A 446 32.21 3.90 -29.15
C HIS A 446 31.09 4.91 -29.45
N ARG A 447 29.93 4.43 -29.91
CA ARG A 447 28.75 5.25 -30.20
C ARG A 447 27.73 5.16 -29.07
N CYS A 448 27.24 3.96 -28.79
CA CYS A 448 26.38 3.66 -27.66
C CYS A 448 26.48 2.16 -27.35
N ALA A 449 26.98 1.82 -26.16
CA ALA A 449 26.93 0.45 -25.67
C ALA A 449 25.47 0.02 -25.40
N GLY A 450 25.17 -1.26 -25.59
CA GLY A 450 23.90 -1.87 -25.25
C GLY A 450 24.07 -3.32 -24.79
N PRO A 451 23.13 -3.89 -24.00
CA PRO A 451 23.23 -5.25 -23.46
C PRO A 451 23.50 -6.33 -24.53
N GLU A 452 23.04 -6.13 -25.76
CA GLU A 452 23.26 -7.01 -26.90
C GLU A 452 24.75 -7.14 -27.32
N ASP A 453 25.59 -6.16 -26.95
CA ASP A 453 27.03 -6.19 -27.24
C ASP A 453 27.73 -7.30 -26.44
N LEU A 454 27.22 -7.63 -25.26
CA LEU A 454 27.73 -8.73 -24.44
C LEU A 454 27.51 -10.09 -25.14
N GLN A 455 26.32 -10.30 -25.70
CA GLN A 455 26.03 -11.52 -26.49
C GLN A 455 26.87 -11.59 -27.76
N THR A 456 27.04 -10.46 -28.44
CA THR A 456 27.88 -10.35 -29.65
C THR A 456 29.33 -10.72 -29.33
N ALA A 457 29.89 -10.18 -28.25
CA ALA A 457 31.24 -10.50 -27.81
C ALA A 457 31.37 -11.98 -27.37
N SER A 458 30.36 -12.52 -26.69
CA SER A 458 30.32 -13.94 -26.28
C SER A 458 30.37 -14.88 -27.48
N ASN A 459 29.59 -14.60 -28.54
CA ASN A 459 29.56 -15.40 -29.77
C ASN A 459 30.92 -15.37 -30.49
N ILE A 460 31.56 -14.20 -30.56
CA ILE A 460 32.90 -14.08 -31.15
C ILE A 460 33.91 -14.84 -30.32
N LEU A 461 33.87 -14.71 -28.98
CA LEU A 461 34.76 -15.43 -28.06
C LEU A 461 34.62 -16.94 -28.26
N ALA A 462 33.40 -17.47 -28.24
CA ALA A 462 33.13 -18.90 -28.45
C ALA A 462 33.71 -19.41 -29.78
N ARG A 463 33.59 -18.63 -30.85
CA ARG A 463 34.12 -18.97 -32.18
C ARG A 463 35.66 -18.96 -32.22
N ILE A 464 36.32 -18.00 -31.55
CA ILE A 464 37.79 -17.93 -31.55
C ILE A 464 38.44 -18.89 -30.55
N THR A 465 37.67 -19.43 -29.60
CA THR A 465 38.11 -20.44 -28.63
C THR A 465 37.69 -21.87 -28.97
N ALA A 466 37.02 -22.10 -30.10
CA ALA A 466 36.61 -23.45 -30.52
C ALA A 466 37.83 -24.35 -30.73
N ALA A 467 37.67 -25.66 -30.51
CA ALA A 467 38.79 -26.61 -30.52
C ALA A 467 39.54 -26.70 -31.87
N ASP A 468 38.87 -26.31 -32.96
CA ASP A 468 39.34 -26.24 -34.34
C ASP A 468 39.74 -24.82 -34.78
N ALA A 469 39.65 -23.83 -33.88
CA ALA A 469 39.97 -22.43 -34.18
C ALA A 469 41.48 -22.17 -34.06
N HIS A 470 42.14 -21.85 -35.18
CA HIS A 470 43.58 -21.58 -35.24
C HIS A 470 43.92 -20.07 -35.11
N TYR A 471 43.61 -19.45 -33.97
CA TYR A 471 43.96 -18.05 -33.68
C TYR A 471 45.19 -17.93 -32.74
N GLN A 472 45.91 -16.81 -32.80
CA GLN A 472 47.05 -16.56 -31.92
C GLN A 472 46.62 -16.43 -30.45
N ALA A 473 47.35 -17.10 -29.54
CA ALA A 473 47.04 -17.10 -28.11
C ALA A 473 46.97 -15.70 -27.49
N ASN A 474 47.82 -14.78 -27.94
CA ASN A 474 47.82 -13.40 -27.43
C ASN A 474 46.52 -12.65 -27.81
N PHE A 475 46.04 -12.78 -29.04
CA PHE A 475 44.76 -12.20 -29.47
C PHE A 475 43.59 -12.77 -28.67
N VAL A 476 43.53 -14.11 -28.51
CA VAL A 476 42.47 -14.77 -27.75
C VAL A 476 42.47 -14.28 -26.29
N ASN A 477 43.65 -14.15 -25.67
CA ASN A 477 43.80 -13.64 -24.31
C ASN A 477 43.35 -12.17 -24.18
N GLU A 478 43.76 -11.28 -25.11
CA GLU A 478 43.29 -9.90 -25.11
C GLU A 478 41.77 -9.79 -25.28
N PHE A 479 41.17 -10.62 -26.13
CA PHE A 479 39.72 -10.65 -26.33
C PHE A 479 38.99 -11.19 -25.08
N GLN A 480 39.56 -12.17 -24.37
CA GLN A 480 39.03 -12.65 -23.09
C GLN A 480 39.06 -11.56 -22.02
N ILE A 481 40.15 -10.77 -21.93
CA ILE A 481 40.22 -9.64 -20.99
C ILE A 481 39.18 -8.59 -21.36
N PHE A 482 39.04 -8.25 -22.65
CA PHE A 482 38.01 -7.32 -23.12
C PHE A 482 36.59 -7.81 -22.79
N TYR A 483 36.32 -9.10 -23.01
CA TYR A 483 35.04 -9.69 -22.66
C TYR A 483 34.78 -9.60 -21.14
N GLY A 484 35.80 -9.81 -20.31
CA GLY A 484 35.73 -9.57 -18.86
C GLY A 484 35.38 -8.12 -18.51
N GLU A 485 36.06 -7.13 -19.12
CA GLU A 485 35.75 -5.70 -18.95
C GLU A 485 34.30 -5.37 -19.35
N LEU A 486 33.78 -6.04 -20.37
CA LEU A 486 32.39 -5.89 -20.82
C LEU A 486 31.41 -6.53 -19.82
N GLN A 487 31.75 -7.70 -19.27
CA GLN A 487 30.99 -8.33 -18.19
C GLN A 487 30.96 -7.47 -16.92
N ASP A 488 32.10 -6.85 -16.55
CA ASP A 488 32.19 -5.87 -15.47
C ASP A 488 31.21 -4.72 -15.71
N PHE A 489 31.22 -4.12 -16.90
CA PHE A 489 30.38 -2.98 -17.25
C PHE A 489 28.86 -3.29 -17.17
N PHE A 490 28.43 -4.48 -17.63
CA PHE A 490 27.03 -4.91 -17.58
C PHE A 490 26.65 -5.67 -16.30
N ASN A 491 27.52 -5.67 -15.27
CA ASN A 491 27.30 -6.41 -14.03
C ASN A 491 27.07 -7.94 -14.22
N ALA A 492 27.62 -8.53 -15.29
CA ALA A 492 27.44 -9.92 -15.70
C ALA A 492 28.58 -10.87 -15.27
N ASN A 493 29.43 -10.46 -14.32
CA ASN A 493 30.52 -11.29 -13.82
C ASN A 493 30.05 -12.52 -13.03
N SER A 494 30.90 -13.55 -13.02
CA SER A 494 30.72 -14.68 -12.11
C SER A 494 30.96 -14.29 -10.65
N LEU A 495 30.31 -15.02 -9.74
CA LEU A 495 30.51 -14.85 -8.29
C LEU A 495 31.98 -15.01 -7.89
N ASP A 496 32.73 -15.95 -8.49
CA ASP A 496 34.15 -16.15 -8.20
C ASP A 496 35.00 -14.92 -8.52
N SER A 497 34.71 -14.26 -9.65
CA SER A 497 35.38 -13.02 -10.05
C SER A 497 35.10 -11.90 -9.04
N ARG A 498 33.83 -11.73 -8.64
CA ARG A 498 33.44 -10.69 -7.69
C ARG A 498 34.07 -10.86 -6.31
N LEU A 499 34.11 -12.09 -5.81
CA LEU A 499 34.75 -12.41 -4.53
C LEU A 499 36.27 -12.18 -4.59
N ALA A 500 36.93 -12.52 -5.70
CA ALA A 500 38.36 -12.26 -5.87
C ALA A 500 38.69 -10.76 -5.79
N THR A 501 37.84 -9.90 -6.35
CA THR A 501 37.99 -8.44 -6.27
C THR A 501 37.77 -7.92 -4.85
N LEU A 502 36.72 -8.38 -4.14
CA LEU A 502 36.48 -7.98 -2.75
C LEU A 502 37.61 -8.39 -1.80
N GLY A 503 38.27 -9.52 -2.06
CA GLY A 503 39.39 -10.00 -1.26
C GLY A 503 40.63 -9.11 -1.25
N ARG A 504 40.73 -8.13 -2.16
CA ARG A 504 41.86 -7.21 -2.27
C ARG A 504 41.72 -5.95 -1.41
N ASP A 505 40.53 -5.69 -0.84
CA ASP A 505 40.28 -4.53 0.03
C ASP A 505 40.86 -4.77 1.45
N PRO A 506 41.89 -4.01 1.89
CA PRO A 506 42.55 -4.25 3.17
C PRO A 506 41.73 -3.85 4.41
N GLN A 507 40.66 -3.06 4.26
CA GLN A 507 40.01 -2.38 5.40
C GLN A 507 38.90 -3.18 6.10
N LYS A 508 38.58 -4.41 5.65
CA LYS A 508 37.41 -5.19 6.15
C LYS A 508 37.76 -6.63 6.55
N GLN A 509 38.42 -6.78 7.70
CA GLN A 509 38.88 -8.08 8.21
C GLN A 509 37.76 -9.13 8.40
N THR A 510 36.58 -8.71 8.87
CA THR A 510 35.42 -9.61 9.07
C THR A 510 34.83 -10.13 7.77
N THR A 511 34.65 -9.26 6.76
CA THR A 511 34.19 -9.65 5.42
C THR A 511 35.19 -10.62 4.77
N ARG A 512 36.49 -10.34 4.88
CA ARG A 512 37.55 -11.20 4.36
C ARG A 512 37.52 -12.59 4.99
N GLN A 513 37.40 -12.66 6.32
CA GLN A 513 37.33 -13.94 7.03
C GLN A 513 36.09 -14.76 6.60
N ALA A 514 34.91 -14.14 6.53
CA ALA A 514 33.69 -14.81 6.08
C ALA A 514 33.81 -15.33 4.63
N MET A 515 34.45 -14.53 3.75
CA MET A 515 34.70 -14.90 2.37
C MET A 515 35.68 -16.08 2.24
N GLU A 516 36.79 -16.06 2.98
CA GLU A 516 37.77 -17.16 2.99
C GLU A 516 37.13 -18.47 3.46
N GLN A 517 36.26 -18.41 4.47
CA GLN A 517 35.48 -19.57 4.93
C GLN A 517 34.51 -20.09 3.87
N PHE A 518 33.78 -19.20 3.20
CA PHE A 518 32.86 -19.59 2.11
C PHE A 518 33.62 -20.23 0.93
N LEU A 519 34.74 -19.64 0.51
CA LEU A 519 35.56 -20.17 -0.58
C LEU A 519 36.18 -21.53 -0.20
N ALA A 520 36.59 -21.72 1.06
CA ALA A 520 37.07 -23.00 1.55
C ALA A 520 35.99 -24.08 1.48
N ALA A 521 34.77 -23.78 1.94
CA ALA A 521 33.63 -24.69 1.86
C ALA A 521 33.27 -25.02 0.40
N LYS A 522 33.25 -24.02 -0.49
CA LYS A 522 32.95 -24.18 -1.93
C LYS A 522 33.97 -25.06 -2.66
N ARG A 523 35.25 -25.06 -2.27
CA ARG A 523 36.31 -25.88 -2.90
C ARG A 523 36.18 -27.37 -2.60
N ASN A 524 35.40 -27.76 -1.60
CA ASN A 524 35.21 -29.17 -1.28
C ASN A 524 34.44 -29.87 -2.41
N LYS A 525 35.10 -30.83 -3.07
CA LYS A 525 34.52 -31.57 -4.20
C LYS A 525 33.45 -32.59 -3.77
N ASN A 526 33.42 -32.96 -2.49
CA ASN A 526 32.47 -33.93 -1.98
C ASN A 526 31.16 -33.21 -1.59
N ARG A 527 30.17 -33.21 -2.50
CA ARG A 527 28.90 -32.47 -2.34
C ARG A 527 27.80 -33.33 -1.70
N ASP A 528 28.09 -33.92 -0.55
CA ASP A 528 27.06 -34.60 0.25
C ASP A 528 26.20 -33.60 1.06
N ILE A 529 25.15 -34.08 1.73
CA ILE A 529 24.19 -33.23 2.46
C ILE A 529 24.88 -32.30 3.47
N ARG A 530 25.86 -32.80 4.23
CA ARG A 530 26.53 -32.02 5.29
C ARG A 530 27.40 -30.92 4.69
N GLN A 531 28.07 -31.22 3.59
CA GLN A 531 28.92 -30.23 2.91
C GLN A 531 28.06 -29.18 2.19
N LEU A 532 26.92 -29.57 1.62
CA LEU A 532 25.96 -28.62 1.06
C LEU A 532 25.40 -27.68 2.15
N LEU A 533 25.09 -28.19 3.34
CA LEU A 533 24.69 -27.38 4.49
C LEU A 533 25.79 -26.42 4.95
N GLU A 534 27.04 -26.90 5.02
CA GLU A 534 28.19 -26.06 5.38
C GLU A 534 28.37 -24.90 4.38
N ILE A 535 28.25 -25.19 3.08
CA ILE A 535 28.30 -24.16 2.02
C ILE A 535 27.20 -23.11 2.23
N LEU A 536 25.97 -23.54 2.50
CA LEU A 536 24.84 -22.65 2.74
C LEU A 536 25.01 -21.82 4.02
N GLU A 537 25.56 -22.40 5.08
CA GLU A 537 25.87 -21.70 6.33
C GLU A 537 26.90 -20.60 6.09
N LYS A 538 28.04 -20.92 5.43
CA LYS A 538 29.08 -19.94 5.13
C LYS A 538 28.59 -18.86 4.16
N ASN A 539 27.75 -19.22 3.18
CA ASN A 539 27.08 -18.27 2.30
C ASN A 539 26.19 -17.30 3.10
N THR A 540 25.37 -17.82 4.02
CA THR A 540 24.46 -17.01 4.86
C THR A 540 25.23 -16.02 5.72
N ILE A 541 26.33 -16.47 6.34
CA ILE A 541 27.22 -15.61 7.13
C ILE A 541 27.82 -14.52 6.25
N LEU A 542 28.36 -14.87 5.07
CA LEU A 542 28.95 -13.91 4.15
C LEU A 542 27.93 -12.86 3.69
N ARG A 543 26.72 -13.27 3.29
CA ARG A 543 25.63 -12.35 2.95
C ARG A 543 25.30 -11.41 4.11
N SER A 544 25.18 -11.92 5.34
CA SER A 544 24.84 -11.09 6.51
C SER A 544 25.89 -10.02 6.82
N VAL A 545 27.17 -10.28 6.52
CA VAL A 545 28.27 -9.32 6.72
C VAL A 545 28.34 -8.30 5.58
N LEU A 546 27.92 -8.68 4.36
CA LEU A 546 27.94 -7.79 3.19
C LEU A 546 26.77 -6.79 3.18
N ILE A 547 25.56 -7.22 3.55
CA ILE A 547 24.33 -6.42 3.43
C ILE A 547 24.41 -5.02 4.08
N PRO A 548 24.92 -4.87 5.32
CA PRO A 548 25.02 -3.53 5.94
C PRO A 548 25.87 -2.56 5.13
N ALA A 549 26.99 -3.03 4.54
CA ALA A 549 27.84 -2.20 3.71
C ALA A 549 27.25 -1.99 2.31
N ALA A 550 26.53 -3.00 1.78
CA ALA A 550 25.89 -2.96 0.48
C ALA A 550 24.74 -1.93 0.41
N TYR A 551 23.92 -1.81 1.47
CA TYR A 551 22.75 -0.92 1.46
C TYR A 551 22.86 0.27 2.42
N GLY A 552 23.90 0.32 3.27
CA GLY A 552 24.17 1.45 4.17
C GLY A 552 25.07 2.54 3.59
N SER A 553 25.54 2.39 2.35
CA SER A 553 26.41 3.35 1.67
C SER A 553 25.90 3.67 0.26
N MET A 554 25.85 4.96 -0.06
CA MET A 554 25.52 5.46 -1.40
C MET A 554 26.74 5.56 -2.31
N GLU A 555 27.96 5.30 -1.79
CA GLU A 555 29.19 5.38 -2.58
C GLU A 555 29.17 4.41 -3.77
N PRO A 556 29.71 4.79 -4.94
CA PRO A 556 29.77 3.93 -6.12
C PRO A 556 30.43 2.57 -5.82
N ALA A 557 31.47 2.56 -4.97
CA ALA A 557 32.18 1.35 -4.55
C ALA A 557 31.28 0.30 -3.84
N ALA A 558 30.15 0.72 -3.27
CA ALA A 558 29.20 -0.18 -2.62
C ALA A 558 28.39 -1.03 -3.62
N GLN A 559 28.31 -0.64 -4.91
CA GLN A 559 27.62 -1.43 -5.94
C GLN A 559 28.19 -2.84 -6.06
N HIS A 560 29.51 -2.99 -5.96
CA HIS A 560 30.15 -4.30 -6.05
C HIS A 560 29.70 -5.24 -4.91
N GLN A 561 29.49 -4.71 -3.70
CA GLN A 561 28.96 -5.47 -2.56
C GLN A 561 27.48 -5.82 -2.78
N ARG A 562 26.67 -4.91 -3.31
CA ARG A 562 25.26 -5.16 -3.69
C ARG A 562 25.15 -6.29 -4.71
N MET A 563 25.94 -6.24 -5.78
CA MET A 563 25.91 -7.28 -6.82
C MET A 563 26.43 -8.63 -6.29
N THR A 564 27.44 -8.61 -5.43
CA THR A 564 27.96 -9.83 -4.80
C THR A 564 26.92 -10.48 -3.90
N GLU A 565 26.21 -9.71 -3.06
CA GLU A 565 25.21 -10.30 -2.16
C GLU A 565 24.01 -10.89 -2.91
N ILE A 566 23.56 -10.24 -3.99
CA ILE A 566 22.48 -10.76 -4.84
C ILE A 566 22.92 -12.06 -5.51
N GLN A 567 24.13 -12.12 -6.08
CA GLN A 567 24.64 -13.36 -6.69
C GLN A 567 24.90 -14.48 -5.67
N LEU A 568 25.18 -14.15 -4.41
CA LEU A 568 25.27 -15.14 -3.34
C LEU A 568 23.90 -15.79 -3.05
N GLU A 569 22.79 -15.06 -3.22
CA GLU A 569 21.43 -15.61 -3.14
C GLU A 569 21.15 -16.58 -4.28
N ASP A 570 21.49 -16.22 -5.52
CA ASP A 570 21.33 -17.12 -6.69
C ASP A 570 22.13 -18.41 -6.53
N TYR A 571 23.35 -18.30 -6.00
CA TYR A 571 24.17 -19.46 -5.67
C TYR A 571 23.54 -20.31 -4.56
N ALA A 572 22.99 -19.68 -3.52
CA ALA A 572 22.28 -20.40 -2.46
C ALA A 572 21.07 -21.16 -3.02
N PHE A 573 20.30 -20.56 -3.93
CA PHE A 573 19.16 -21.22 -4.59
C PHE A 573 19.58 -22.52 -5.28
N ALA A 574 20.67 -22.50 -6.05
CA ALA A 574 21.19 -23.69 -6.72
C ALA A 574 21.62 -24.78 -5.72
N VAL A 575 22.36 -24.39 -4.67
CA VAL A 575 22.82 -25.32 -3.63
C VAL A 575 21.65 -25.92 -2.84
N PHE A 576 20.61 -25.14 -2.55
CA PHE A 576 19.38 -25.64 -1.92
C PHE A 576 18.66 -26.66 -2.81
N SER A 577 18.58 -26.39 -4.12
CA SER A 577 17.99 -27.33 -5.08
C SER A 577 18.71 -28.68 -5.07
N GLU A 578 20.06 -28.66 -5.07
CA GLU A 578 20.89 -29.86 -4.94
C GLU A 578 20.65 -30.59 -3.61
N LEU A 579 20.65 -29.85 -2.49
CA LEU A 579 20.42 -30.40 -1.16
C LEU A 579 19.05 -31.08 -1.04
N ILE A 580 17.99 -30.43 -1.50
CA ILE A 580 16.63 -30.99 -1.45
C ILE A 580 16.52 -32.24 -2.33
N ASN A 581 17.22 -32.28 -3.47
CA ASN A 581 17.26 -33.47 -4.32
C ASN A 581 18.07 -34.62 -3.72
N ALA A 582 19.06 -34.32 -2.87
CA ALA A 582 19.85 -35.31 -2.13
C ALA A 582 19.13 -35.87 -0.89
N LEU A 583 18.14 -35.14 -0.34
CA LEU A 583 17.36 -35.61 0.80
C LEU A 583 16.52 -36.86 0.44
N PRO A 584 16.49 -37.89 1.30
CA PRO A 584 15.67 -39.07 1.09
C PRO A 584 14.17 -38.72 1.04
N LYS A 585 13.45 -39.27 0.07
CA LYS A 585 12.01 -39.05 -0.13
C LYS A 585 11.10 -39.97 0.68
N THR A 586 11.66 -40.83 1.56
CA THR A 586 10.91 -41.86 2.28
C THR A 586 11.23 -41.90 3.77
N THR A 587 10.18 -42.18 4.56
CA THR A 587 10.07 -42.09 6.03
C THR A 587 11.20 -42.72 6.86
N SER A 588 11.73 -43.88 6.47
CA SER A 588 12.72 -44.60 7.30
C SER A 588 14.14 -44.02 7.23
N ARG A 589 14.35 -42.95 6.46
CA ARG A 589 15.68 -42.37 6.19
C ARG A 589 15.71 -40.84 6.18
N LEU A 590 14.62 -40.14 6.49
CA LEU A 590 14.65 -38.68 6.46
C LEU A 590 15.62 -38.14 7.52
N PHE A 591 16.62 -37.39 7.08
CA PHE A 591 17.63 -36.76 7.93
C PHE A 591 17.04 -35.49 8.56
N TRP A 592 16.23 -35.66 9.61
CA TRP A 592 15.51 -34.55 10.27
C TRP A 592 16.41 -33.39 10.72
N PRO A 593 17.55 -33.62 11.40
CA PRO A 593 18.43 -32.52 11.81
C PRO A 593 18.92 -31.70 10.62
N GLU A 594 19.39 -32.36 9.57
CA GLU A 594 19.87 -31.75 8.33
C GLU A 594 18.75 -31.00 7.59
N ALA A 595 17.54 -31.58 7.52
CA ALA A 595 16.39 -30.95 6.86
C ALA A 595 15.88 -29.72 7.63
N LEU A 596 15.84 -29.75 8.97
CA LEU A 596 15.46 -28.60 9.79
C LEU A 596 16.55 -27.52 9.82
N GLN A 597 17.83 -27.90 9.73
CA GLN A 597 18.92 -26.95 9.51
C GLN A 597 18.78 -26.26 8.13
N ALA A 598 18.47 -27.03 7.07
CA ALA A 598 18.20 -26.46 5.76
C ALA A 598 17.00 -25.49 5.80
N MET A 599 15.93 -25.83 6.52
CA MET A 599 14.78 -24.95 6.74
C MET A 599 15.20 -23.63 7.41
N THR A 600 16.04 -23.71 8.45
CA THR A 600 16.57 -22.53 9.16
C THR A 600 17.36 -21.63 8.22
N LEU A 601 18.26 -22.21 7.42
CA LEU A 601 19.07 -21.48 6.45
C LEU A 601 18.20 -20.86 5.34
N ALA A 602 17.17 -21.56 4.86
CA ALA A 602 16.26 -21.04 3.83
C ALA A 602 15.51 -19.80 4.34
N VAL A 603 14.93 -19.86 5.53
CA VAL A 603 14.24 -18.72 6.15
C VAL A 603 15.22 -17.57 6.41
N SER A 604 16.46 -17.85 6.82
CA SER A 604 17.49 -16.82 6.96
C SER A 604 17.84 -16.13 5.64
N GLN A 605 17.92 -16.87 4.54
CA GLN A 605 18.14 -16.28 3.22
C GLN A 605 16.98 -15.35 2.83
N LEU A 606 15.73 -15.73 3.11
CA LEU A 606 14.56 -14.87 2.88
C LEU A 606 14.60 -13.59 3.74
N ARG A 607 14.97 -13.71 5.02
CA ARG A 607 15.13 -12.56 5.92
C ARG A 607 16.19 -11.59 5.43
N LEU A 608 17.35 -12.11 5.01
CA LEU A 608 18.43 -11.31 4.40
C LEU A 608 18.00 -10.65 3.10
N SER A 609 17.10 -11.30 2.37
CA SER A 609 16.46 -10.76 1.18
C SER A 609 15.32 -9.77 1.44
N ALA A 610 15.05 -9.48 2.72
CA ALA A 610 13.97 -8.61 3.22
C ALA A 610 12.56 -9.05 2.78
N ILE A 611 12.34 -10.36 2.66
CA ILE A 611 11.02 -10.97 2.46
C ILE A 611 10.41 -11.23 3.85
N ASP A 612 9.34 -10.52 4.20
CA ASP A 612 8.65 -10.57 5.49
C ASP A 612 9.60 -10.75 6.70
N PRO A 613 10.49 -9.78 6.94
CA PRO A 613 11.63 -9.96 7.85
C PRO A 613 11.23 -10.26 9.30
N GLU A 614 10.09 -9.72 9.77
CA GLU A 614 9.56 -10.01 11.10
C GLU A 614 9.09 -11.46 11.24
N GLU A 615 8.35 -11.97 10.25
CA GLU A 615 7.86 -13.36 10.23
C GLU A 615 9.04 -14.32 10.12
N CYS A 616 9.98 -14.04 9.22
CA CYS A 616 11.20 -14.84 9.10
C CYS A 616 12.00 -14.86 10.41
N ALA A 617 12.13 -13.73 11.11
CA ALA A 617 12.82 -13.66 12.40
C ALA A 617 12.11 -14.51 13.48
N ALA A 618 10.77 -14.47 13.52
CA ALA A 618 9.99 -15.31 14.42
C ALA A 618 10.18 -16.80 14.10
N ILE A 619 10.06 -17.20 12.83
CA ILE A 619 10.27 -18.58 12.37
C ILE A 619 11.68 -19.07 12.68
N GLU A 620 12.71 -18.27 12.40
CA GLU A 620 14.10 -18.59 12.76
C GLU A 620 14.27 -18.85 14.25
N SER A 621 13.68 -17.99 15.09
CA SER A 621 13.73 -18.11 16.56
C SER A 621 13.12 -19.44 17.01
N MET A 622 11.98 -19.82 16.44
CA MET A 622 11.30 -21.08 16.73
C MET A 622 12.10 -22.29 16.22
N LEU A 623 12.61 -22.26 14.98
CA LEU A 623 13.45 -23.32 14.42
C LEU A 623 14.69 -23.57 15.30
N LYS A 624 15.40 -22.50 15.69
CA LYS A 624 16.58 -22.59 16.54
C LYS A 624 16.26 -23.16 17.93
N ALA A 625 15.09 -22.82 18.49
CA ALA A 625 14.66 -23.29 19.81
C ALA A 625 14.19 -24.75 19.79
N TRP A 626 13.45 -25.16 18.76
CA TRP A 626 12.72 -26.43 18.75
C TRP A 626 13.45 -27.56 18.03
N THR A 627 14.31 -27.26 17.05
CA THR A 627 15.09 -28.30 16.34
C THR A 627 15.96 -29.13 17.28
N LYS A 628 16.50 -28.51 18.35
CA LYS A 628 17.32 -29.21 19.36
C LYS A 628 16.53 -30.18 20.22
N LYS A 629 15.21 -29.99 20.33
CA LYS A 629 14.29 -30.78 21.16
C LYS A 629 13.37 -31.67 20.33
N PHE A 630 13.58 -31.71 19.02
CA PHE A 630 12.70 -32.43 18.12
C PHE A 630 12.93 -33.94 18.20
N ASP A 631 11.86 -34.69 18.47
CA ASP A 631 11.83 -36.16 18.41
C ASP A 631 10.71 -36.59 17.46
N PRO A 632 11.02 -37.14 16.27
CA PRO A 632 10.01 -37.56 15.30
C PRO A 632 9.17 -38.77 15.77
N LYS A 633 9.49 -39.39 16.91
CA LYS A 633 8.68 -40.45 17.53
C LYS A 633 7.60 -39.91 18.45
N GLU A 634 7.76 -38.67 18.93
CA GLU A 634 6.82 -38.05 19.84
C GLU A 634 5.77 -37.25 19.05
N ARG A 635 4.49 -37.62 19.22
CA ARG A 635 3.39 -36.95 18.52
C ARG A 635 3.32 -35.45 18.80
N GLU A 636 3.54 -35.03 20.05
CA GLU A 636 3.56 -33.61 20.41
C GLU A 636 4.68 -32.85 19.69
N SER A 637 5.88 -33.43 19.61
CA SER A 637 7.02 -32.87 18.88
C SER A 637 6.72 -32.74 17.37
N LEU A 638 6.07 -33.73 16.77
CA LEU A 638 5.58 -33.69 15.38
C LEU A 638 4.56 -32.56 15.16
N LEU A 639 3.60 -32.38 16.08
CA LEU A 639 2.63 -31.30 16.00
C LEU A 639 3.28 -29.92 16.13
N LEU A 640 4.31 -29.78 16.97
CA LEU A 640 5.04 -28.53 17.17
C LEU A 640 5.86 -28.11 15.95
N ILE A 641 6.58 -29.05 15.32
CA ILE A 641 7.27 -28.76 14.06
C ILE A 641 6.26 -28.58 12.92
N GLY A 642 5.14 -29.33 12.93
CA GLY A 642 4.06 -29.16 11.97
C GLY A 642 3.46 -27.76 11.97
N SER A 643 3.19 -27.20 13.16
CA SER A 643 2.68 -25.82 13.29
C SER A 643 3.68 -24.79 12.75
N LEU A 644 4.97 -24.98 13.02
CA LEU A 644 6.04 -24.15 12.45
C LEU A 644 6.07 -24.23 10.92
N LEU A 645 6.02 -25.44 10.37
CA LEU A 645 6.08 -25.65 8.93
C LEU A 645 4.84 -25.09 8.21
N ASN A 646 3.67 -25.11 8.84
CA ASN A 646 2.50 -24.41 8.32
C ASN A 646 2.75 -22.90 8.20
N ARG A 647 3.50 -22.28 9.13
CA ARG A 647 3.94 -20.87 8.99
C ARG A 647 4.91 -20.68 7.83
N CYS A 648 5.86 -21.59 7.65
CA CYS A 648 6.75 -21.56 6.47
C CYS A 648 5.97 -21.70 5.15
N GLN A 649 4.92 -22.52 5.13
CA GLN A 649 4.05 -22.68 3.97
C GLN A 649 3.29 -21.37 3.69
N ARG A 650 2.66 -20.77 4.69
CA ARG A 650 1.98 -19.48 4.56
C ARG A 650 2.91 -18.36 4.12
N LEU A 651 4.14 -18.31 4.65
CA LEU A 651 5.17 -17.37 4.21
C LEU A 651 5.44 -17.50 2.70
N ALA A 652 5.50 -18.73 2.19
CA ALA A 652 5.70 -18.96 0.77
C ALA A 652 4.47 -18.62 -0.08
N GLU A 653 3.27 -18.91 0.42
CA GLU A 653 1.99 -18.58 -0.23
C GLU A 653 1.80 -17.06 -0.33
N ASN A 654 1.99 -16.33 0.77
CA ASN A 654 1.93 -14.86 0.83
C ASN A 654 2.90 -14.20 -0.17
N TYR A 655 4.12 -14.74 -0.29
CA TYR A 655 5.07 -14.26 -1.29
C TYR A 655 4.58 -14.50 -2.71
N CYS A 656 4.06 -15.69 -3.02
CA CYS A 656 3.53 -15.99 -4.35
C CYS A 656 2.37 -15.06 -4.71
N GLU A 657 1.43 -14.84 -3.79
CA GLU A 657 0.32 -13.90 -3.96
C GLU A 657 0.84 -12.49 -4.20
N ARG A 658 1.79 -12.00 -3.37
CA ARG A 658 2.40 -10.68 -3.55
C ARG A 658 3.07 -10.53 -4.92
N ILE A 659 3.77 -11.55 -5.42
CA ILE A 659 4.43 -11.50 -6.74
C ILE A 659 3.40 -11.50 -7.88
N LEU A 660 2.32 -12.28 -7.76
CA LEU A 660 1.24 -12.27 -8.73
C LEU A 660 0.53 -10.90 -8.77
N ASP A 661 0.17 -10.35 -7.61
CA ASP A 661 -0.50 -9.05 -7.48
C ASP A 661 0.38 -7.90 -7.99
N LEU A 662 1.68 -7.96 -7.70
CA LEU A 662 2.60 -6.92 -8.15
C LEU A 662 2.90 -7.01 -9.64
N PHE A 663 3.17 -8.21 -10.18
CA PHE A 663 3.77 -8.33 -11.51
C PHE A 663 2.84 -8.87 -12.60
N ALA A 664 1.84 -9.72 -12.31
CA ALA A 664 1.13 -10.45 -13.36
C ALA A 664 0.35 -9.52 -14.30
N GLU A 665 -0.47 -8.62 -13.75
CA GLU A 665 -1.21 -7.64 -14.55
C GLU A 665 -0.26 -6.58 -15.13
N LYS A 666 0.72 -6.11 -14.36
CA LYS A 666 1.66 -5.06 -14.79
C LYS A 666 2.56 -5.49 -15.95
N ALA A 667 3.04 -6.74 -15.92
CA ALA A 667 3.82 -7.31 -17.01
C ALA A 667 2.98 -7.43 -18.28
N LYS A 668 1.69 -7.79 -18.15
CA LYS A 668 0.74 -7.79 -19.27
C LYS A 668 0.55 -6.39 -19.84
N THR A 669 0.26 -5.40 -18.98
CA THR A 669 0.05 -4.01 -19.41
C THR A 669 1.25 -3.43 -20.16
N ILE A 670 2.48 -3.60 -19.63
CA ILE A 670 3.69 -3.15 -20.34
C ILE A 670 3.92 -3.98 -21.61
N GLY A 671 3.71 -5.30 -21.55
CA GLY A 671 3.86 -6.19 -22.68
C GLY A 671 2.99 -5.79 -23.86
N ASP A 672 1.71 -5.49 -23.61
CA ASP A 672 0.76 -5.04 -24.61
C ASP A 672 1.14 -3.66 -25.18
N LEU A 673 1.57 -2.72 -24.33
CA LEU A 673 1.95 -1.35 -24.74
C LEU A 673 3.24 -1.29 -25.57
N LEU A 674 4.15 -2.22 -25.36
CA LEU A 674 5.44 -2.34 -26.05
C LEU A 674 5.44 -3.42 -27.14
N ALA A 675 4.32 -4.12 -27.34
CA ALA A 675 4.19 -5.24 -28.28
C ALA A 675 5.23 -6.36 -28.07
N LEU A 676 5.46 -6.75 -26.80
CA LEU A 676 6.39 -7.83 -26.43
C LEU A 676 5.79 -9.22 -26.72
N PRO A 677 6.63 -10.27 -26.87
CA PRO A 677 6.14 -11.62 -27.10
C PRO A 677 5.26 -12.16 -25.96
N ASP A 678 4.04 -12.61 -26.27
CA ASP A 678 3.05 -13.13 -25.29
C ASP A 678 3.60 -14.19 -24.34
N HIS A 679 4.55 -15.02 -24.80
CA HIS A 679 5.15 -16.06 -23.97
C HIS A 679 6.09 -15.47 -22.91
N ALA A 680 6.90 -14.46 -23.25
CA ALA A 680 7.80 -13.79 -22.32
C ALA A 680 7.01 -13.04 -21.22
N VAL A 681 5.91 -12.39 -21.61
CA VAL A 681 4.99 -11.67 -20.71
C VAL A 681 4.32 -12.63 -19.73
N ARG A 682 3.69 -13.71 -20.22
CA ARG A 682 2.98 -14.68 -19.37
C ARG A 682 3.90 -15.40 -18.39
N MET A 683 5.13 -15.68 -18.80
CA MET A 683 6.10 -16.39 -17.97
C MET A 683 6.84 -15.47 -16.97
N TYR A 684 6.63 -14.15 -16.99
CA TYR A 684 7.40 -13.22 -16.15
C TYR A 684 7.24 -13.51 -14.65
N ALA A 685 6.00 -13.45 -14.15
CA ALA A 685 5.71 -13.63 -12.73
C ALA A 685 6.00 -15.06 -12.28
N GLU A 686 5.63 -16.06 -13.08
CA GLU A 686 5.93 -17.47 -12.79
C GLU A 686 7.44 -17.75 -12.76
N GLY A 687 8.19 -17.18 -13.70
CA GLY A 687 9.65 -17.28 -13.74
C GLY A 687 10.31 -16.64 -12.52
N ASP A 688 9.78 -15.50 -12.04
CA ASP A 688 10.25 -14.85 -10.82
C ASP A 688 10.01 -15.75 -9.58
N ILE A 689 8.81 -16.31 -9.44
CA ILE A 689 8.48 -17.24 -8.35
C ILE A 689 9.39 -18.48 -8.39
N ARG A 690 9.49 -19.15 -9.54
CA ARG A 690 10.27 -20.39 -9.70
C ARG A 690 11.78 -20.19 -9.52
N GLY A 691 12.29 -19.00 -9.83
CA GLY A 691 13.70 -18.63 -9.64
C GLY A 691 14.03 -18.13 -8.23
N SER A 692 13.05 -17.99 -7.34
CA SER A 692 13.23 -17.41 -6.01
C SER A 692 13.62 -18.44 -4.94
N MET A 693 14.31 -17.97 -3.89
CA MET A 693 14.56 -18.76 -2.68
C MET A 693 13.29 -19.32 -2.02
N VAL A 694 12.15 -18.63 -2.19
CA VAL A 694 10.85 -19.07 -1.65
C VAL A 694 10.38 -20.37 -2.27
N PHE A 695 10.71 -20.63 -3.54
CA PHE A 695 10.38 -21.90 -4.19
C PHE A 695 11.08 -23.09 -3.52
N GLN A 696 12.34 -22.92 -3.11
CA GLN A 696 13.08 -23.95 -2.37
C GLN A 696 12.49 -24.17 -0.97
N LEU A 697 12.11 -23.08 -0.28
CA LEU A 697 11.40 -23.15 1.00
C LEU A 697 10.10 -23.95 0.85
N ALA A 698 9.25 -23.62 -0.13
CA ALA A 698 7.98 -24.29 -0.37
C ALA A 698 8.14 -25.78 -0.66
N LYS A 699 9.13 -26.15 -1.48
CA LYS A 699 9.44 -27.54 -1.82
C LYS A 699 9.86 -28.34 -0.58
N LEU A 700 10.75 -27.78 0.25
CA LEU A 700 11.20 -28.42 1.48
C LEU A 700 10.05 -28.52 2.50
N THR A 701 9.29 -27.45 2.70
CA THR A 701 8.12 -27.43 3.60
C THR A 701 7.08 -28.47 3.20
N THR A 702 6.76 -28.60 1.91
CA THR A 702 5.82 -29.61 1.40
C THR A 702 6.28 -31.03 1.70
N LEU A 703 7.57 -31.31 1.50
CA LEU A 703 8.16 -32.62 1.80
C LEU A 703 8.06 -32.94 3.29
N LEU A 704 8.41 -31.98 4.15
CA LEU A 704 8.40 -32.17 5.60
C LEU A 704 6.98 -32.27 6.18
N LEU A 705 6.03 -31.44 5.72
CA LEU A 705 4.64 -31.50 6.16
C LEU A 705 3.97 -32.82 5.77
N ALA A 706 4.21 -33.32 4.56
CA ALA A 706 3.71 -34.63 4.14
C ALA A 706 4.22 -35.74 5.06
N GLU A 707 5.47 -35.68 5.48
CA GLU A 707 6.07 -36.63 6.41
C GLU A 707 5.47 -36.52 7.82
N ILE A 708 5.36 -35.30 8.38
CA ILE A 708 4.75 -35.08 9.69
C ILE A 708 3.33 -35.62 9.74
N ARG A 709 2.53 -35.36 8.71
CA ARG A 709 1.15 -35.86 8.63
C ARG A 709 1.11 -37.38 8.67
N LYS A 710 2.00 -38.04 7.94
CA LYS A 710 2.10 -39.50 7.95
C LYS A 710 2.50 -40.05 9.32
N LEU A 711 3.54 -39.48 9.95
CA LEU A 711 4.04 -39.94 11.26
C LEU A 711 3.05 -39.67 12.39
N ALA A 712 2.35 -38.54 12.35
CA ALA A 712 1.36 -38.14 13.36
C ALA A 712 -0.06 -38.67 13.05
N ASN A 713 -0.23 -39.42 11.96
CA ASN A 713 -1.52 -39.94 11.46
C ASN A 713 -2.60 -38.85 11.34
N LEU A 714 -2.25 -37.72 10.72
CA LEU A 714 -3.15 -36.58 10.54
C LEU A 714 -3.96 -36.71 9.26
N PRO A 715 -5.27 -36.40 9.28
CA PRO A 715 -6.10 -36.42 8.09
C PRO A 715 -5.71 -35.31 7.09
N PRO A 716 -6.04 -35.49 5.80
CA PRO A 716 -5.83 -34.46 4.76
C PRO A 716 -6.86 -33.31 4.83
N TRP A 717 -7.84 -33.42 5.72
CA TRP A 717 -8.94 -32.47 5.91
C TRP A 717 -9.05 -32.08 7.38
N ASP A 718 -9.43 -30.84 7.64
CA ASP A 718 -9.94 -30.40 8.94
C ASP A 718 -11.46 -30.40 8.85
N ILE A 719 -12.12 -31.38 9.47
CA ILE A 719 -13.59 -31.44 9.48
C ILE A 719 -14.07 -30.53 10.60
N ILE A 720 -14.76 -29.43 10.29
CA ILE A 720 -15.23 -28.46 11.28
C ILE A 720 -16.70 -28.72 11.64
N VAL A 721 -17.51 -29.02 10.63
CA VAL A 721 -18.92 -29.44 10.76
C VAL A 721 -19.16 -30.67 9.90
N SER A 722 -19.42 -31.80 10.56
CA SER A 722 -19.73 -33.08 9.92
C SER A 722 -21.16 -33.11 9.38
N GLY A 723 -21.40 -33.95 8.37
CA GLY A 723 -22.72 -34.11 7.78
C GLY A 723 -22.69 -34.64 6.35
N ARG A 724 -23.85 -34.58 5.69
CA ARG A 724 -24.04 -34.95 4.29
C ARG A 724 -24.69 -33.78 3.56
N ALA A 725 -24.16 -33.43 2.39
CA ALA A 725 -24.74 -32.39 1.55
C ALA A 725 -24.60 -32.74 0.07
N SER A 726 -25.43 -32.11 -0.75
CA SER A 726 -25.36 -32.24 -2.21
C SER A 726 -25.71 -30.91 -2.87
N GLY A 727 -25.05 -30.63 -3.98
CA GLY A 727 -25.24 -29.40 -4.73
C GLY A 727 -24.18 -29.21 -5.79
N ARG A 728 -24.31 -28.13 -6.56
CA ARG A 728 -23.35 -27.78 -7.59
C ARG A 728 -22.07 -27.22 -6.98
N LEU A 729 -20.93 -27.83 -7.27
CA LEU A 729 -19.61 -27.35 -6.82
C LEU A 729 -19.24 -26.05 -7.54
N THR A 730 -19.01 -24.99 -6.77
CA THR A 730 -18.69 -23.66 -7.29
C THR A 730 -17.50 -23.08 -6.52
N SER A 731 -16.43 -22.71 -7.22
CA SER A 731 -15.31 -21.97 -6.61
C SER A 731 -15.59 -20.49 -6.64
N ILE A 732 -15.35 -19.85 -5.51
CA ILE A 732 -15.44 -18.40 -5.33
C ILE A 732 -14.35 -17.98 -4.34
N ALA A 733 -13.87 -16.74 -4.46
CA ALA A 733 -12.82 -16.26 -3.57
C ALA A 733 -13.34 -16.08 -2.14
N ARG A 734 -14.44 -15.32 -1.99
CA ARG A 734 -15.09 -15.05 -0.71
C ARG A 734 -16.59 -15.32 -0.75
N LEU A 735 -17.18 -15.59 0.41
CA LEU A 735 -18.60 -15.90 0.53
C LEU A 735 -19.50 -14.72 0.06
N GLU A 736 -19.03 -13.49 0.21
CA GLU A 736 -19.71 -12.26 -0.23
C GLU A 736 -19.82 -12.10 -1.75
N ASP A 737 -18.96 -12.80 -2.52
CA ASP A 737 -18.98 -12.79 -3.98
C ASP A 737 -20.08 -13.69 -4.53
N PHE A 738 -20.60 -14.61 -3.71
CA PHE A 738 -21.65 -15.51 -4.14
C PHE A 738 -22.93 -14.74 -4.50
N ARG A 739 -23.53 -15.11 -5.62
CA ARG A 739 -24.84 -14.62 -6.05
C ARG A 739 -25.77 -15.83 -6.18
N PRO A 740 -26.84 -15.92 -5.38
CA PRO A 740 -27.72 -17.08 -5.38
C PRO A 740 -28.44 -17.24 -6.72
N PHE A 741 -28.50 -18.47 -7.24
CA PHE A 741 -29.34 -18.84 -8.37
C PHE A 741 -30.66 -19.37 -7.84
N LYS A 742 -31.78 -18.74 -8.21
CA LYS A 742 -33.14 -19.15 -7.77
C LYS A 742 -33.33 -20.66 -7.90
N GLY A 743 -33.38 -21.37 -6.76
CA GLY A 743 -33.83 -22.75 -6.66
C GLY A 743 -32.76 -23.85 -6.82
N LYS A 744 -31.46 -23.55 -6.88
CA LYS A 744 -30.40 -24.57 -6.95
C LYS A 744 -29.56 -24.62 -5.68
N LYS A 745 -29.23 -25.82 -5.19
CA LYS A 745 -28.32 -26.03 -4.05
C LYS A 745 -26.86 -25.95 -4.50
N HIS A 746 -26.00 -25.36 -3.67
CA HIS A 746 -24.59 -25.17 -3.97
C HIS A 746 -23.67 -25.74 -2.88
N ILE A 747 -22.50 -26.20 -3.32
CA ILE A 747 -21.35 -26.52 -2.49
C ILE A 747 -20.25 -25.54 -2.90
N LEU A 748 -19.74 -24.78 -1.94
CA LEU A 748 -18.79 -23.71 -2.22
C LEU A 748 -17.37 -24.16 -1.90
N LEU A 749 -16.46 -24.04 -2.87
CA LEU A 749 -15.01 -24.09 -2.64
C LEU A 749 -14.52 -22.65 -2.47
N LEU A 750 -14.16 -22.29 -1.24
CA LEU A 750 -13.79 -20.93 -0.84
C LEU A 750 -12.28 -20.83 -0.61
N ALA A 751 -11.64 -19.88 -1.28
CA ALA A 751 -10.24 -19.56 -1.01
C ALA A 751 -10.08 -18.95 0.40
N GLU A 752 -11.00 -18.06 0.77
CA GLU A 752 -10.94 -17.28 2.01
C GLU A 752 -12.31 -17.17 2.69
N ALA A 753 -12.28 -17.14 4.02
CA ALA A 753 -13.36 -16.62 4.86
C ALA A 753 -12.78 -15.78 5.99
N THR A 754 -13.41 -14.65 6.30
CA THR A 754 -13.09 -13.72 7.39
C THR A 754 -13.81 -14.06 8.68
N GLY A 755 -14.85 -14.90 8.61
CA GLY A 755 -15.69 -15.26 9.75
C GLY A 755 -16.85 -14.29 10.00
N SER A 756 -16.91 -13.17 9.28
CA SER A 756 -17.94 -12.14 9.45
C SER A 756 -19.08 -12.23 8.41
N GLU A 757 -18.99 -13.16 7.47
CA GLU A 757 -19.89 -13.32 6.35
C GLU A 757 -21.16 -14.10 6.69
N GLU A 758 -22.30 -13.65 6.15
CA GLU A 758 -23.56 -14.37 6.26
C GLU A 758 -23.64 -15.48 5.20
N ILE A 759 -24.14 -16.66 5.60
CA ILE A 759 -24.23 -17.82 4.70
C ILE A 759 -25.51 -17.75 3.86
N PRO A 760 -25.41 -17.70 2.51
CA PRO A 760 -26.58 -17.65 1.63
C PRO A 760 -27.46 -18.90 1.78
N ARG A 761 -28.79 -18.73 1.64
CA ARG A 761 -29.79 -19.80 1.86
C ARG A 761 -29.57 -21.05 1.00
N ASP A 762 -28.99 -20.89 -0.19
CA ASP A 762 -28.82 -21.96 -1.17
C ASP A 762 -27.54 -22.80 -0.96
N VAL A 763 -26.72 -22.46 0.03
CA VAL A 763 -25.47 -23.14 0.35
C VAL A 763 -25.73 -24.32 1.28
N THR A 764 -25.24 -25.50 0.91
CA THR A 764 -25.41 -26.74 1.68
C THR A 764 -24.10 -27.28 2.26
N ALA A 765 -22.96 -26.92 1.66
CA ALA A 765 -21.64 -27.17 2.21
C ALA A 765 -20.62 -26.11 1.78
N ILE A 766 -19.59 -25.95 2.60
CA ILE A 766 -18.45 -25.07 2.38
C ILE A 766 -17.16 -25.90 2.54
N ILE A 767 -16.27 -25.80 1.56
CA ILE A 767 -14.92 -26.35 1.55
C ILE A 767 -13.96 -25.16 1.54
N LEU A 768 -13.23 -24.94 2.62
CA LEU A 768 -12.23 -23.88 2.71
C LEU A 768 -10.88 -24.38 2.22
N GLU A 769 -10.12 -23.54 1.52
CA GLU A 769 -8.75 -23.85 1.09
C GLU A 769 -7.71 -23.65 2.21
N ARG A 770 -8.13 -23.07 3.33
CA ARG A 770 -7.29 -22.80 4.50
C ARG A 770 -8.02 -23.15 5.80
N PRO A 771 -7.30 -23.52 6.88
CA PRO A 771 -7.90 -23.78 8.18
C PRO A 771 -8.44 -22.50 8.82
N ILE A 772 -9.44 -22.65 9.68
CA ILE A 772 -9.99 -21.59 10.53
C ILE A 772 -10.20 -22.12 11.96
N PRO A 773 -10.32 -21.25 12.98
CA PRO A 773 -10.72 -21.68 14.33
C PRO A 773 -12.05 -22.45 14.29
N HIS A 774 -12.11 -23.58 14.99
CA HIS A 774 -13.31 -24.42 15.04
C HIS A 774 -14.44 -23.74 15.79
N LEU A 775 -14.13 -22.79 16.68
CA LEU A 775 -15.10 -22.02 17.45
C LEU A 775 -15.25 -20.58 16.93
N SER A 776 -14.78 -20.30 15.70
CA SER A 776 -15.01 -19.01 15.03
C SER A 776 -16.50 -18.76 14.75
N HIS A 777 -16.85 -17.50 14.50
CA HIS A 777 -18.23 -17.11 14.19
C HIS A 777 -18.82 -17.88 12.99
N LEU A 778 -18.05 -18.06 11.90
CA LEU A 778 -18.51 -18.83 10.74
C LEU A 778 -18.75 -20.29 11.11
N ALA A 779 -17.83 -20.92 11.85
CA ALA A 779 -17.98 -22.31 12.26
C ALA A 779 -19.21 -22.52 13.17
N ILE A 780 -19.47 -21.59 14.09
CA ILE A 780 -20.67 -21.61 14.94
C ILE A 780 -21.95 -21.47 14.09
N ARG A 781 -21.99 -20.52 13.15
CA ARG A 781 -23.13 -20.34 12.23
C ARG A 781 -23.37 -21.58 11.36
N THR A 782 -22.34 -22.15 10.75
CA THR A 782 -22.47 -23.37 9.94
C THR A 782 -23.03 -24.54 10.75
N ARG A 783 -22.63 -24.69 12.02
CA ARG A 783 -23.20 -25.73 12.89
C ARG A 783 -24.67 -25.47 13.16
N GLN A 784 -25.04 -24.24 13.51
CA GLN A 784 -26.43 -23.88 13.79
C GLN A 784 -27.33 -24.12 12.57
N GLU A 785 -26.85 -23.79 11.38
CA GLU A 785 -27.58 -23.98 10.12
C GLU A 785 -27.49 -25.40 9.54
N ASN A 786 -26.71 -26.30 10.14
CA ASN A 786 -26.46 -27.66 9.66
C ASN A 786 -25.85 -27.70 8.24
N ILE A 787 -24.90 -26.80 8.00
CA ILE A 787 -24.12 -26.70 6.76
C ILE A 787 -22.79 -27.42 7.00
N VAL A 788 -22.45 -28.35 6.11
CA VAL A 788 -21.17 -29.06 6.18
C VAL A 788 -20.04 -28.06 5.96
N LEU A 789 -19.04 -28.07 6.82
CA LEU A 789 -17.88 -27.18 6.74
C LEU A 789 -16.61 -27.99 6.95
N ILE A 790 -15.73 -27.98 5.96
CA ILE A 790 -14.43 -28.63 6.01
C ILE A 790 -13.36 -27.67 5.49
N ALA A 791 -12.12 -27.82 5.96
CA ALA A 791 -10.96 -27.13 5.40
C ALA A 791 -9.96 -28.13 4.81
N LEU A 792 -9.33 -27.74 3.71
CA LEU A 792 -8.24 -28.45 3.08
C LEU A 792 -6.97 -28.22 3.90
N LEU A 793 -6.35 -29.31 4.36
CA LEU A 793 -5.06 -29.25 5.03
C LEU A 793 -3.92 -29.72 4.12
N GLU A 794 -4.25 -30.43 3.04
CA GLU A 794 -3.29 -30.90 2.04
C GLU A 794 -3.61 -30.32 0.65
N PRO A 795 -2.69 -29.58 0.02
CA PRO A 795 -2.92 -29.02 -1.32
C PRO A 795 -3.27 -30.07 -2.38
N ALA A 796 -2.76 -31.30 -2.24
CA ALA A 796 -3.08 -32.39 -3.16
C ALA A 796 -4.57 -32.78 -3.15
N ALA A 797 -5.27 -32.57 -2.03
CA ALA A 797 -6.70 -32.83 -1.90
C ALA A 797 -7.57 -31.85 -2.71
N LYS A 798 -7.00 -30.74 -3.20
CA LYS A 798 -7.68 -29.79 -4.10
C LYS A 798 -7.81 -30.31 -5.54
N ARG A 799 -6.88 -31.15 -6.02
CA ARG A 799 -6.86 -31.59 -7.44
C ARG A 799 -8.17 -32.28 -7.88
N PRO A 800 -8.73 -33.25 -7.11
CA PRO A 800 -9.99 -33.87 -7.48
C PRO A 800 -11.17 -32.90 -7.50
N LEU A 801 -11.13 -31.84 -6.67
CA LEU A 801 -12.18 -30.81 -6.64
C LEU A 801 -12.19 -29.98 -7.92
N ASN A 802 -11.02 -29.63 -8.45
CA ASN A 802 -10.90 -28.88 -9.69
C ASN A 802 -11.53 -29.64 -10.88
N GLU A 803 -11.43 -30.97 -10.90
CA GLU A 803 -12.05 -31.82 -11.94
C GLU A 803 -13.59 -31.91 -11.81
N LEU A 804 -14.12 -31.65 -10.61
CA LEU A 804 -15.55 -31.66 -10.30
C LEU A 804 -16.19 -30.27 -10.41
N GLN A 805 -15.41 -29.25 -10.76
CA GLN A 805 -15.88 -27.87 -10.84
C GLN A 805 -17.09 -27.71 -11.75
N GLY A 806 -18.14 -27.06 -11.25
CA GLY A 806 -19.37 -26.81 -11.99
C GLY A 806 -20.29 -28.01 -12.16
N LYS A 807 -19.93 -29.20 -11.63
CA LYS A 807 -20.75 -30.42 -11.61
C LYS A 807 -21.56 -30.53 -10.32
N ASP A 808 -22.62 -31.33 -10.35
CA ASP A 808 -23.34 -31.71 -9.13
C ASP A 808 -22.55 -32.78 -8.37
N VAL A 809 -22.28 -32.50 -7.09
CA VAL A 809 -21.48 -33.38 -6.24
C VAL A 809 -22.23 -33.68 -4.93
N ALA A 810 -21.91 -34.83 -4.35
CA ALA A 810 -22.32 -35.19 -3.00
C ALA A 810 -21.08 -35.22 -2.11
N ILE A 811 -21.20 -34.63 -0.92
CA ILE A 811 -20.17 -34.63 0.12
C ILE A 811 -20.70 -35.37 1.35
N VAL A 812 -19.88 -36.28 1.88
CA VAL A 812 -20.09 -36.95 3.16
C VAL A 812 -18.85 -36.72 4.01
N ALA A 813 -19.01 -35.96 5.09
CA ALA A 813 -17.97 -35.69 6.08
C ALA A 813 -18.37 -36.35 7.42
N THR A 814 -17.59 -37.33 7.86
CA THR A 814 -17.65 -37.92 9.21
C THR A 814 -16.55 -37.30 10.09
N ALA A 815 -16.44 -37.72 11.35
CA ALA A 815 -15.40 -37.22 12.26
C ALA A 815 -13.97 -37.55 11.79
N ASP A 816 -13.81 -38.57 10.93
CA ASP A 816 -12.52 -39.13 10.52
C ASP A 816 -12.30 -39.13 9.00
N LYS A 817 -13.34 -38.92 8.18
CA LYS A 817 -13.28 -39.13 6.73
C LYS A 817 -14.14 -38.13 5.97
N VAL A 818 -13.62 -37.68 4.83
CA VAL A 818 -14.37 -36.93 3.82
C VAL A 818 -14.40 -37.72 2.52
N THR A 819 -15.59 -37.85 1.93
CA THR A 819 -15.78 -38.40 0.57
C THR A 819 -16.58 -37.42 -0.28
N ILE A 820 -16.10 -37.20 -1.50
CA ILE A 820 -16.72 -36.30 -2.47
C ILE A 820 -16.83 -37.07 -3.79
N SER A 821 -18.03 -37.15 -4.34
CA SER A 821 -18.30 -37.91 -5.57
C SER A 821 -19.28 -37.17 -6.49
N PRO A 822 -19.25 -37.43 -7.82
CA PRO A 822 -20.28 -36.97 -8.73
C PRO A 822 -21.66 -37.48 -8.28
N ALA A 823 -22.65 -36.59 -8.23
CA ALA A 823 -24.01 -36.97 -7.93
C ALA A 823 -24.59 -37.77 -9.13
N THR A 824 -24.76 -39.08 -8.99
CA THR A 824 -25.37 -39.97 -10.01
C THR A 824 -26.90 -39.97 -9.95
N SER A 825 -27.47 -39.43 -8.88
CA SER A 825 -28.87 -39.08 -8.72
C SER A 825 -28.92 -38.00 -7.65
N SER A 826 -29.86 -37.05 -7.76
CA SER A 826 -30.13 -36.12 -6.67
C SER A 826 -30.54 -36.94 -5.46
N PRO A 827 -29.75 -36.99 -4.36
CA PRO A 827 -30.26 -37.60 -3.15
C PRO A 827 -31.38 -36.68 -2.68
N ASP A 828 -32.62 -37.17 -2.77
CA ASP A 828 -33.73 -36.69 -1.97
C ASP A 828 -33.34 -36.85 -0.49
N GLN A 829 -32.52 -35.95 0.02
CA GLN A 829 -32.78 -35.49 1.36
C GLN A 829 -34.05 -34.67 1.25
N GLN A 830 -35.16 -35.33 1.58
CA GLN A 830 -36.27 -34.70 2.29
C GLN A 830 -35.69 -33.91 3.46
N ILE A 831 -35.17 -32.72 3.17
CA ILE A 831 -35.29 -31.63 4.12
C ILE A 831 -36.77 -31.36 4.04
N SER A 832 -37.53 -31.98 4.95
CA SER A 832 -38.80 -31.46 5.41
C SER A 832 -38.66 -29.94 5.32
N SER A 833 -39.46 -29.31 4.47
CA SER A 833 -39.68 -27.87 4.53
C SER A 833 -40.06 -27.62 5.98
N LYS A 834 -39.06 -27.33 6.82
CA LYS A 834 -39.30 -27.00 8.22
C LYS A 834 -40.24 -25.83 8.10
N GLU A 835 -41.50 -26.04 8.50
CA GLU A 835 -42.37 -24.94 8.85
C GLU A 835 -41.49 -24.03 9.69
N ILE A 836 -41.33 -22.80 9.22
CA ILE A 836 -40.64 -21.77 9.99
C ILE A 836 -41.49 -21.68 11.25
N LYS A 837 -41.07 -22.36 12.33
CA LYS A 837 -41.66 -22.16 13.65
C LYS A 837 -41.59 -20.65 13.84
N GLN A 838 -42.75 -20.01 14.00
CA GLN A 838 -42.80 -18.58 14.24
C GLN A 838 -41.84 -18.28 15.39
N ASN A 839 -40.79 -17.52 15.09
CA ASN A 839 -39.84 -17.10 16.10
C ASN A 839 -40.60 -16.24 17.09
N LEU A 840 -40.77 -16.74 18.31
CA LEU A 840 -41.21 -15.94 19.44
C LEU A 840 -40.06 -14.99 19.77
N MET A 841 -40.10 -13.80 19.18
CA MET A 841 -39.23 -12.73 19.62
C MET A 841 -39.56 -12.41 21.08
N PRO A 842 -38.56 -12.28 21.97
CA PRO A 842 -38.81 -11.87 23.34
C PRO A 842 -39.46 -10.48 23.33
N GLU A 843 -40.48 -10.31 24.15
CA GLU A 843 -41.10 -9.00 24.39
C GLU A 843 -40.05 -8.07 25.03
N VAL A 844 -39.90 -6.88 24.48
CA VAL A 844 -38.90 -5.90 24.94
C VAL A 844 -39.58 -4.65 25.49
N SER A 845 -39.00 -4.08 26.55
CA SER A 845 -39.40 -2.77 27.04
C SER A 845 -38.64 -1.69 26.30
N LEU A 846 -39.38 -0.87 25.55
CA LEU A 846 -38.86 0.34 24.88
C LEU A 846 -39.05 1.61 25.70
N ALA A 847 -39.62 1.50 26.90
CA ALA A 847 -39.65 2.57 27.89
C ALA A 847 -38.42 2.42 28.79
N SER A 848 -37.61 3.48 28.90
CA SER A 848 -36.45 3.52 29.81
C SER A 848 -36.77 4.42 30.98
N THR A 849 -36.70 3.88 32.20
CA THR A 849 -36.70 4.69 33.44
C THR A 849 -35.30 5.18 33.79
N GLU A 850 -34.26 4.52 33.26
CA GLU A 850 -32.85 4.81 33.51
C GLU A 850 -32.06 4.81 32.19
N LEU A 851 -31.00 5.62 32.11
CA LEU A 851 -30.12 5.70 30.93
C LEU A 851 -29.02 4.63 30.93
N ILE A 852 -28.63 4.15 32.11
CA ILE A 852 -27.63 3.10 32.32
C ILE A 852 -28.14 2.18 33.42
N THR A 853 -27.92 0.88 33.26
CA THR A 853 -28.26 -0.15 34.24
C THR A 853 -27.00 -0.92 34.64
N ASP A 854 -26.83 -1.20 35.93
CA ASP A 854 -25.80 -2.12 36.42
C ASP A 854 -26.07 -3.54 35.93
N LEU A 855 -25.01 -4.32 35.64
CA LEU A 855 -25.18 -5.63 35.00
C LEU A 855 -25.99 -6.62 35.84
N THR A 856 -25.85 -6.61 37.16
CA THR A 856 -26.62 -7.47 38.07
C THR A 856 -28.12 -7.13 38.07
N ALA A 857 -28.49 -5.91 37.66
CA ALA A 857 -29.88 -5.49 37.48
C ALA A 857 -30.39 -5.65 36.03
N ALA A 858 -29.52 -5.98 35.07
CA ALA A 858 -29.90 -6.16 33.68
C ALA A 858 -30.90 -7.31 33.53
N GLN A 859 -31.89 -7.15 32.65
CA GLN A 859 -32.86 -8.19 32.33
C GLN A 859 -32.89 -8.43 30.81
N PRO A 860 -33.22 -9.65 30.33
CA PRO A 860 -33.31 -9.92 28.90
C PRO A 860 -34.25 -8.96 28.16
N ALA A 861 -35.38 -8.61 28.78
CA ALA A 861 -36.40 -7.73 28.20
C ALA A 861 -35.96 -6.25 28.09
N THR A 862 -34.93 -5.83 28.83
CA THR A 862 -34.47 -4.42 28.86
C THR A 862 -33.09 -4.22 28.26
N CYS A 863 -32.16 -5.16 28.47
CA CYS A 863 -30.75 -5.04 28.11
C CYS A 863 -30.26 -6.17 27.19
N GLY A 864 -31.12 -7.12 26.82
CA GLY A 864 -30.77 -8.27 25.99
C GLY A 864 -29.99 -9.36 26.72
N ASN A 865 -29.84 -10.51 26.05
CA ASN A 865 -29.29 -11.73 26.65
C ASN A 865 -27.81 -11.63 27.01
N LYS A 866 -27.00 -10.92 26.21
CA LYS A 866 -25.55 -10.82 26.43
C LYS A 866 -25.24 -10.01 27.70
N ALA A 867 -25.90 -8.87 27.88
CA ALA A 867 -25.76 -8.07 29.10
C ALA A 867 -26.29 -8.81 30.34
N PHE A 868 -27.43 -9.49 30.23
CA PHE A 868 -27.96 -10.33 31.31
C PHE A 868 -26.98 -11.44 31.71
N ALA A 869 -26.43 -12.17 30.74
CA ALA A 869 -25.45 -13.22 30.99
C ALA A 869 -24.16 -12.67 31.63
N ALA A 870 -23.71 -11.47 31.24
CA ALA A 870 -22.58 -10.81 31.88
C ALA A 870 -22.84 -10.47 33.36
N GLY A 871 -24.06 -10.02 33.71
CA GLY A 871 -24.46 -9.81 35.10
C GLY A 871 -24.46 -11.10 35.93
N ARG A 872 -24.93 -12.21 35.34
CA ARG A 872 -24.86 -13.53 35.98
C ARG A 872 -23.41 -14.00 36.19
N LEU A 873 -22.50 -13.69 35.27
CA LEU A 873 -21.08 -13.97 35.46
C LEU A 873 -20.47 -13.15 36.61
N GLU A 874 -20.92 -11.91 36.82
CA GLU A 874 -20.49 -11.05 37.94
C GLU A 874 -20.86 -11.66 39.28
N GLU A 875 -22.12 -12.08 39.44
CA GLU A 875 -22.58 -12.77 40.66
C GLU A 875 -21.82 -14.07 40.92
N LEU A 876 -21.54 -14.85 39.86
CA LEU A 876 -20.82 -16.12 39.98
C LEU A 876 -19.33 -15.92 40.27
N ALA A 877 -18.69 -14.91 39.70
CA ALA A 877 -17.30 -14.58 39.99
C ALA A 877 -17.12 -14.22 41.47
N ASP A 878 -18.03 -13.41 42.01
CA ASP A 878 -18.02 -13.01 43.43
C ASP A 878 -18.26 -14.20 44.37
N ALA A 879 -19.19 -15.10 44.01
CA ALA A 879 -19.55 -16.25 44.82
C ALA A 879 -18.48 -17.35 44.79
N GLN A 880 -17.93 -17.68 43.62
CA GLN A 880 -17.07 -18.85 43.43
C GLN A 880 -15.57 -18.55 43.52
N LYS A 881 -15.15 -17.33 43.18
CA LYS A 881 -13.75 -16.87 43.16
C LYS A 881 -12.79 -17.75 42.34
N SER A 882 -13.32 -18.61 41.46
CA SER A 882 -12.56 -19.52 40.58
C SER A 882 -12.11 -18.82 39.29
N PHE A 883 -12.82 -17.77 38.90
CA PHE A 883 -12.54 -16.87 37.78
C PHE A 883 -12.92 -15.43 38.17
N LYS A 884 -12.50 -14.46 37.35
CA LYS A 884 -12.89 -13.05 37.44
C LYS A 884 -13.79 -12.68 36.25
N THR A 885 -14.54 -11.59 36.34
CA THR A 885 -15.22 -11.01 35.18
C THR A 885 -14.89 -9.52 35.10
N PRO A 886 -14.81 -8.91 33.91
CA PRO A 886 -14.67 -7.46 33.81
C PRO A 886 -15.92 -6.76 34.35
N ALA A 887 -15.72 -5.66 35.09
CA ALA A 887 -16.83 -4.80 35.49
C ALA A 887 -17.53 -4.25 34.25
N GLY A 888 -18.85 -4.07 34.32
CA GLY A 888 -19.61 -3.57 33.17
C GLY A 888 -20.87 -2.78 33.52
N LEU A 889 -21.50 -2.25 32.48
CA LEU A 889 -22.78 -1.54 32.46
C LEU A 889 -23.57 -1.97 31.24
N ALA A 890 -24.89 -1.82 31.31
CA ALA A 890 -25.77 -2.00 30.17
C ALA A 890 -26.49 -0.70 29.80
N LEU A 891 -26.64 -0.46 28.50
CA LEU A 891 -27.48 0.58 27.93
C LEU A 891 -28.80 -0.08 27.46
N PRO A 892 -29.95 0.20 28.09
CA PRO A 892 -31.21 -0.46 27.77
C PRO A 892 -31.74 -0.15 26.35
N PHE A 893 -32.61 -1.03 25.82
CA PHE A 893 -33.29 -0.84 24.52
C PHE A 893 -34.05 0.49 24.44
N GLY A 894 -34.65 0.92 25.56
CA GLY A 894 -35.41 2.16 25.65
C GLY A 894 -34.58 3.41 25.37
N VAL A 895 -33.28 3.40 25.65
CA VAL A 895 -32.38 4.55 25.40
C VAL A 895 -32.24 4.82 23.90
N ALA A 896 -32.02 3.77 23.11
CA ALA A 896 -31.99 3.88 21.66
C ALA A 896 -33.35 4.31 21.10
N ALA A 897 -34.43 3.73 21.63
CA ALA A 897 -35.79 4.06 21.20
C ALA A 897 -36.15 5.53 21.47
N GLU A 898 -35.73 6.08 22.60
CA GLU A 898 -35.93 7.49 22.94
C GLU A 898 -35.07 8.41 22.07
N ALA A 899 -33.78 8.09 21.88
CA ALA A 899 -32.89 8.85 21.00
C ALA A 899 -33.43 8.94 19.55
N ILE A 900 -34.08 7.87 19.06
CA ILE A 900 -34.72 7.84 17.74
C ILE A 900 -35.99 8.71 17.70
N ARG A 901 -36.74 8.83 18.81
CA ARG A 901 -38.00 9.57 18.91
C ARG A 901 -37.85 11.04 19.31
N GLN A 902 -36.67 11.43 19.80
CA GLN A 902 -36.39 12.78 20.30
C GLN A 902 -36.75 13.89 19.29
N ASP A 903 -36.56 13.63 18.00
CA ASP A 903 -36.95 14.51 16.90
C ASP A 903 -38.07 13.85 16.07
N PRO A 904 -39.33 14.35 16.15
CA PRO A 904 -40.47 13.77 15.45
C PRO A 904 -40.34 13.71 13.93
N ASP A 905 -39.60 14.64 13.31
CA ASP A 905 -39.42 14.67 11.86
C ASP A 905 -38.35 13.68 11.42
N ARG A 906 -37.25 13.57 12.19
CA ARG A 906 -36.27 12.48 12.03
C ARG A 906 -36.91 11.11 12.24
N PHE A 907 -37.80 10.97 13.21
CA PHE A 907 -38.52 9.71 13.45
C PHE A 907 -39.34 9.27 12.23
N LYS A 908 -40.09 10.19 11.60
CA LYS A 908 -40.83 9.90 10.36
C LYS A 908 -39.91 9.47 9.22
N VAL A 909 -38.71 10.07 9.12
CA VAL A 909 -37.70 9.67 8.12
C VAL A 909 -37.22 8.25 8.39
N TYR A 910 -36.86 7.92 9.62
CA TYR A 910 -36.49 6.56 10.03
C TYR A 910 -37.58 5.54 9.69
N GLU A 911 -38.83 5.80 10.08
CA GLU A 911 -39.96 4.90 9.77
C GLU A 911 -40.12 4.68 8.26
N LYS A 912 -39.96 5.74 7.46
CA LYS A 912 -40.04 5.64 6.00
C LYS A 912 -38.92 4.76 5.43
N ILE A 913 -37.70 4.87 5.95
CA ILE A 913 -36.56 4.05 5.50
C ILE A 913 -36.75 2.58 5.90
N VAL A 914 -37.19 2.31 7.14
CA VAL A 914 -37.47 0.93 7.61
C VAL A 914 -38.64 0.30 6.84
N LYS A 915 -39.70 1.06 6.54
CA LYS A 915 -40.82 0.59 5.70
C LYS A 915 -40.38 0.25 4.28
N LYS A 916 -39.50 1.05 3.68
CA LYS A 916 -38.91 0.72 2.36
C LYS A 916 -38.18 -0.62 2.41
N LEU A 917 -37.42 -0.89 3.47
CA LEU A 917 -36.69 -2.14 3.63
C LEU A 917 -37.62 -3.36 3.71
N ALA A 918 -38.78 -3.23 4.38
CA ALA A 918 -39.77 -4.31 4.51
C ALA A 918 -40.50 -4.67 3.19
N GLY A 919 -40.39 -3.85 2.13
CA GLY A 919 -41.15 -3.99 0.88
C GLY A 919 -40.68 -5.09 -0.10
N GLY A 920 -39.77 -5.98 0.28
CA GLY A 920 -39.23 -7.05 -0.58
C GLY A 920 -37.95 -6.65 -1.34
N ALA A 921 -37.47 -7.51 -2.25
CA ALA A 921 -36.14 -7.48 -2.89
C ALA A 921 -35.77 -6.11 -3.49
N ASN A 922 -35.21 -5.23 -2.65
CA ASN A 922 -34.83 -3.87 -3.02
C ASN A 922 -33.56 -3.90 -3.87
N ARG A 923 -33.67 -3.50 -5.14
CA ARG A 923 -32.50 -3.24 -6.01
C ARG A 923 -31.54 -2.20 -5.40
N ASN A 924 -32.00 -1.40 -4.44
CA ASN A 924 -31.24 -0.35 -3.76
C ASN A 924 -30.89 -0.69 -2.29
N LEU A 925 -30.76 -1.98 -1.92
CA LEU A 925 -30.46 -2.38 -0.54
C LEU A 925 -29.23 -1.66 0.05
N ALA A 926 -28.16 -1.47 -0.74
CA ALA A 926 -26.95 -0.77 -0.30
C ALA A 926 -27.21 0.70 0.07
N GLU A 927 -28.04 1.40 -0.72
CA GLU A 927 -28.43 2.79 -0.47
C GLU A 927 -29.29 2.91 0.79
N ILE A 928 -30.24 1.99 0.99
CA ILE A 928 -31.09 1.95 2.19
C ILE A 928 -30.24 1.69 3.45
N ILE A 929 -29.28 0.77 3.36
CA ILE A 929 -28.31 0.49 4.44
C ILE A 929 -27.51 1.75 4.78
N ALA A 930 -27.00 2.46 3.77
CA ALA A 930 -26.24 3.70 3.97
C ALA A 930 -27.09 4.75 4.71
N GLN A 931 -28.33 4.98 4.25
CA GLN A 931 -29.27 5.93 4.86
C GLN A 931 -29.57 5.58 6.33
N LEU A 932 -29.82 4.30 6.65
CA LEU A 932 -30.04 3.86 8.04
C LEU A 932 -28.79 4.08 8.89
N ARG A 933 -27.60 3.75 8.38
CA ARG A 933 -26.37 3.91 9.15
C ARG A 933 -26.06 5.38 9.41
N GLU A 934 -26.18 6.24 8.40
CA GLU A 934 -26.04 7.70 8.55
C GLU A 934 -27.02 8.27 9.58
N PHE A 935 -28.27 7.79 9.57
CA PHE A 935 -29.26 8.17 10.57
C PHE A 935 -28.76 7.89 11.99
N PHE A 936 -28.28 6.67 12.27
CA PHE A 936 -27.76 6.31 13.60
C PHE A 936 -26.46 7.06 13.97
N PHE A 937 -25.60 7.37 13.00
CA PHE A 937 -24.42 8.22 13.24
C PHE A 937 -24.77 9.67 13.57
N SER A 938 -25.96 10.14 13.18
CA SER A 938 -26.45 11.49 13.47
C SER A 938 -27.19 11.63 14.80
N LEU A 939 -27.40 10.54 15.54
CA LEU A 939 -28.13 10.55 16.81
C LEU A 939 -27.33 11.25 17.91
N THR A 940 -28.00 12.11 18.67
CA THR A 940 -27.44 12.74 19.86
C THR A 940 -27.43 11.72 21.00
N ILE A 941 -26.29 11.60 21.69
CA ILE A 941 -26.17 10.78 22.89
C ILE A 941 -26.33 11.71 24.09
N ASP A 942 -27.15 11.31 25.07
CA ASP A 942 -27.32 12.09 26.30
C ASP A 942 -25.98 12.16 27.05
N PRO A 943 -25.43 13.37 27.32
CA PRO A 943 -24.14 13.52 27.99
C PRO A 943 -24.07 12.83 29.37
N THR A 944 -25.21 12.61 30.02
CA THR A 944 -25.33 11.89 31.30
C THR A 944 -24.83 10.45 31.19
N ILE A 945 -25.00 9.80 30.02
CA ILE A 945 -24.50 8.45 29.75
C ILE A 945 -22.98 8.43 29.93
N SER A 946 -22.28 9.30 29.22
CA SER A 946 -20.82 9.35 29.22
C SER A 946 -20.26 9.79 30.57
N GLN A 947 -20.99 10.64 31.30
CA GLN A 947 -20.67 10.99 32.69
C GLN A 947 -20.80 9.82 33.66
N GLN A 948 -21.86 9.01 33.55
CA GLN A 948 -22.07 7.84 34.42
C GLN A 948 -21.05 6.73 34.13
N ILE A 949 -20.71 6.50 32.85
CA ILE A 949 -19.64 5.59 32.44
C ILE A 949 -18.30 6.06 33.04
N ALA A 950 -17.97 7.35 32.89
CA ALA A 950 -16.75 7.92 33.45
C ALA A 950 -16.72 7.85 34.99
N LYS A 951 -17.87 7.96 35.66
CA LYS A 951 -18.00 7.79 37.11
C LYS A 951 -17.69 6.36 37.57
N LYS A 952 -18.15 5.34 36.83
CA LYS A 952 -17.92 3.93 37.19
C LYS A 952 -16.50 3.45 36.87
N PHE A 953 -15.99 3.76 35.68
CA PHE A 953 -14.71 3.22 35.20
C PHE A 953 -13.53 4.18 35.34
N GLY A 954 -13.78 5.47 35.55
CA GLY A 954 -12.77 6.52 35.41
C GLY A 954 -12.48 6.87 33.94
N THR A 955 -11.63 7.89 33.72
CA THR A 955 -11.33 8.40 32.37
C THR A 955 -10.16 7.71 31.67
N LYS A 956 -9.34 6.96 32.42
CA LYS A 956 -8.14 6.28 31.91
C LYS A 956 -8.40 4.84 31.45
N THR A 957 -9.45 4.22 31.97
CA THR A 957 -9.82 2.83 31.69
C THR A 957 -10.26 2.69 30.23
N ARG A 958 -9.81 1.62 29.58
CA ARG A 958 -10.25 1.25 28.23
C ARG A 958 -11.44 0.32 28.31
N LEU A 959 -12.39 0.53 27.41
CA LEU A 959 -13.66 -0.18 27.39
C LEU A 959 -13.81 -0.98 26.10
N ILE A 960 -14.65 -2.00 26.16
CA ILE A 960 -15.20 -2.69 24.99
C ILE A 960 -16.72 -2.47 24.98
N VAL A 961 -17.23 -2.03 23.83
CA VAL A 961 -18.65 -1.70 23.63
C VAL A 961 -19.24 -2.76 22.72
N ARG A 962 -20.07 -3.65 23.28
CA ARG A 962 -20.59 -4.86 22.63
C ARG A 962 -22.10 -4.73 22.37
N SER A 963 -22.54 -5.24 21.24
CA SER A 963 -23.96 -5.42 20.90
C SER A 963 -24.65 -6.43 21.81
N SER A 964 -25.89 -6.15 22.20
CA SER A 964 -26.77 -7.06 22.97
C SER A 964 -28.20 -6.96 22.42
N ALA A 965 -28.40 -7.29 21.14
CA ALA A 965 -29.71 -7.17 20.51
C ALA A 965 -30.72 -8.23 20.99
N ASN A 966 -32.02 -7.91 20.90
CA ASN A 966 -33.11 -8.82 21.26
C ASN A 966 -33.31 -9.99 20.28
N CYS A 967 -32.67 -9.94 19.12
CA CYS A 967 -32.69 -10.96 18.08
C CYS A 967 -31.35 -11.72 17.95
N GLU A 968 -30.45 -11.56 18.91
CA GLU A 968 -29.25 -12.39 19.04
C GLU A 968 -29.55 -13.68 19.83
N ASP A 969 -28.87 -14.76 19.44
CA ASP A 969 -28.87 -16.05 20.14
C ASP A 969 -30.28 -16.67 20.32
N LEU A 970 -31.13 -16.53 19.29
CA LEU A 970 -32.41 -17.24 19.19
C LEU A 970 -32.17 -18.68 18.69
N GLU A 971 -33.11 -19.59 18.96
CA GLU A 971 -32.98 -21.01 18.55
C GLU A 971 -32.69 -21.19 17.06
N THR A 972 -33.23 -20.31 16.21
CA THR A 972 -33.05 -20.37 14.76
C THR A 972 -32.13 -19.28 14.20
N MET A 973 -31.49 -18.45 15.05
CA MET A 973 -30.66 -17.33 14.59
C MET A 973 -29.42 -17.13 15.47
N SER A 974 -28.24 -17.27 14.86
CA SER A 974 -26.97 -16.99 15.53
C SER A 974 -26.77 -15.50 15.77
N GLY A 975 -26.38 -15.10 16.98
CA GLY A 975 -25.79 -13.79 17.21
C GLY A 975 -24.29 -13.72 16.86
N ALA A 976 -23.63 -14.87 16.66
CA ALA A 976 -22.17 -14.95 16.51
C ALA A 976 -21.69 -14.11 15.32
N GLY A 977 -20.89 -13.07 15.61
CA GLY A 977 -20.31 -12.17 14.61
C GLY A 977 -21.31 -11.37 13.78
N LEU A 978 -22.59 -11.32 14.19
CA LEU A 978 -23.63 -10.67 13.40
C LEU A 978 -23.62 -9.15 13.56
N TYR A 979 -23.38 -8.68 14.77
CA TYR A 979 -23.35 -7.27 15.14
C TYR A 979 -21.96 -6.86 15.62
N ASP A 980 -21.69 -5.56 15.62
CA ASP A 980 -20.35 -5.06 15.90
C ASP A 980 -20.05 -5.06 17.41
N SER A 981 -18.77 -5.23 17.74
CA SER A 981 -18.19 -4.96 19.06
C SER A 981 -16.97 -4.09 18.86
N ILE A 982 -16.92 -2.95 19.55
CA ILE A 982 -15.85 -1.95 19.39
C ILE A 982 -14.90 -2.05 20.57
N ALA A 983 -13.69 -2.55 20.32
CA ALA A 983 -12.64 -2.71 21.31
C ALA A 983 -11.78 -1.46 21.49
N ASN A 984 -11.13 -1.36 22.64
CA ASN A 984 -10.17 -0.33 23.03
C ASN A 984 -10.73 1.09 22.90
N VAL A 985 -11.92 1.29 23.45
CA VAL A 985 -12.65 2.56 23.47
C VAL A 985 -12.25 3.37 24.70
N SER A 986 -12.00 4.66 24.51
CA SER A 986 -11.75 5.58 25.61
C SER A 986 -13.02 6.33 26.02
N ALA A 987 -13.01 6.99 27.18
CA ALA A 987 -14.14 7.80 27.64
C ALA A 987 -14.55 8.92 26.66
N ARG A 988 -13.61 9.46 25.86
CA ARG A 988 -13.91 10.51 24.86
C ARG A 988 -14.58 9.98 23.59
N SER A 989 -14.43 8.70 23.29
CA SER A 989 -14.91 8.07 22.05
C SER A 989 -16.12 7.16 22.29
N ILE A 990 -16.69 7.19 23.50
CA ILE A 990 -17.78 6.30 23.91
C ILE A 990 -19.07 6.56 23.11
N ASP A 991 -19.39 7.82 22.84
CA ASP A 991 -20.55 8.21 22.04
C ASP A 991 -20.46 7.67 20.61
N ASP A 992 -19.28 7.75 19.99
CA ASP A 992 -19.03 7.18 18.66
C ASP A 992 -19.19 5.66 18.67
N ALA A 993 -18.61 4.98 19.66
CA ALA A 993 -18.74 3.55 19.81
C ALA A 993 -20.21 3.11 19.99
N ILE A 994 -21.00 3.84 20.78
CA ILE A 994 -22.44 3.60 20.97
C ILE A 994 -23.18 3.71 19.64
N ARG A 995 -22.97 4.80 18.89
CA ARG A 995 -23.60 5.00 17.56
C ARG A 995 -23.23 3.89 16.59
N ARG A 996 -21.95 3.47 16.57
CA ARG A 996 -21.47 2.38 15.72
C ARG A 996 -22.15 1.05 16.06
N VAL A 997 -22.28 0.72 17.34
CA VAL A 997 -22.98 -0.51 17.77
C VAL A 997 -24.46 -0.47 17.42
N TRP A 998 -25.16 0.66 17.63
CA TRP A 998 -26.55 0.79 17.18
C TRP A 998 -26.69 0.69 15.65
N ALA A 999 -25.81 1.36 14.89
CA ALA A 999 -25.78 1.28 13.43
C ALA A 999 -25.47 -0.13 12.90
N SER A 1000 -24.80 -0.97 13.69
CA SER A 1000 -24.49 -2.35 13.32
C SER A 1000 -25.74 -3.22 13.14
N LEU A 1001 -26.87 -2.82 13.75
CA LEU A 1001 -28.17 -3.45 13.55
C LEU A 1001 -28.56 -3.48 12.06
N TRP A 1002 -28.07 -2.52 11.26
CA TRP A 1002 -28.44 -2.31 9.86
C TRP A 1002 -27.33 -2.70 8.87
N THR A 1003 -26.38 -3.55 9.29
CA THR A 1003 -25.42 -4.12 8.34
C THR A 1003 -26.09 -5.06 7.35
N LYS A 1004 -25.50 -5.23 6.16
CA LYS A 1004 -26.00 -6.15 5.13
C LYS A 1004 -26.20 -7.56 5.68
N ARG A 1005 -25.22 -8.08 6.45
CA ARG A 1005 -25.29 -9.41 7.09
C ARG A 1005 -26.45 -9.51 8.07
N ALA A 1006 -26.66 -8.51 8.92
CA ALA A 1006 -27.76 -8.50 9.89
C ALA A 1006 -29.14 -8.46 9.24
N ILE A 1007 -29.30 -7.69 8.16
CA ILE A 1007 -30.54 -7.64 7.39
C ILE A 1007 -30.82 -9.00 6.74
N ILE A 1008 -29.86 -9.56 6.01
CA ILE A 1008 -30.01 -10.87 5.33
C ILE A 1008 -30.34 -11.97 6.35
N SER A 1009 -29.68 -11.96 7.51
CA SER A 1009 -29.92 -12.95 8.55
C SER A 1009 -31.36 -12.85 9.11
N ARG A 1010 -31.85 -11.63 9.37
CA ARG A 1010 -33.25 -11.42 9.79
C ARG A 1010 -34.27 -11.80 8.71
N GLU A 1011 -33.99 -11.47 7.44
CA GLU A 1011 -34.85 -11.90 6.33
C GLU A 1011 -34.89 -13.44 6.25
N LYS A 1012 -33.75 -14.12 6.44
CA LYS A 1012 -33.61 -15.59 6.47
C LYS A 1012 -34.47 -16.24 7.55
N THR A 1013 -34.56 -15.61 8.71
CA THR A 1013 -35.27 -16.13 9.89
C THR A 1013 -36.69 -15.58 10.05
N GLY A 1014 -37.14 -14.75 9.11
CA GLY A 1014 -38.48 -14.15 9.12
C GLY A 1014 -38.69 -13.11 10.22
N ILE A 1015 -37.61 -12.53 10.76
CA ILE A 1015 -37.67 -11.51 11.81
C ILE A 1015 -38.00 -10.15 11.20
N PRO A 1016 -39.14 -9.52 11.58
CA PRO A 1016 -39.47 -8.18 11.10
C PRO A 1016 -38.40 -7.17 11.52
N HIS A 1017 -37.89 -6.40 10.56
CA HIS A 1017 -36.86 -5.40 10.83
C HIS A 1017 -37.28 -4.34 11.86
N SER A 1018 -38.57 -4.02 11.93
CA SER A 1018 -39.14 -3.09 12.89
C SER A 1018 -39.18 -3.60 14.33
N ALA A 1019 -39.03 -4.91 14.55
CA ALA A 1019 -39.05 -5.54 15.88
C ALA A 1019 -37.62 -5.77 16.43
N ALA A 1020 -36.59 -5.46 15.64
CA ALA A 1020 -35.21 -5.61 16.06
C ALA A 1020 -34.75 -4.36 16.83
N HIS A 1021 -34.23 -4.57 18.03
CA HIS A 1021 -33.77 -3.51 18.92
C HIS A 1021 -32.38 -3.84 19.49
N MET A 1022 -31.55 -2.81 19.69
CA MET A 1022 -30.17 -2.94 20.15
C MET A 1022 -30.00 -2.33 21.53
N ALA A 1023 -29.68 -3.15 22.52
CA ALA A 1023 -29.07 -2.73 23.77
C ALA A 1023 -27.55 -2.85 23.65
N ILE A 1024 -26.82 -2.24 24.58
CA ILE A 1024 -25.35 -2.22 24.54
C ILE A 1024 -24.79 -2.72 25.87
N LEU A 1025 -23.83 -3.63 25.80
CA LEU A 1025 -23.00 -4.05 26.92
C LEU A 1025 -21.68 -3.28 26.87
N ILE A 1026 -21.35 -2.55 27.94
CA ILE A 1026 -20.10 -1.79 28.07
C ILE A 1026 -19.30 -2.44 29.18
N GLN A 1027 -18.12 -2.96 28.85
CA GLN A 1027 -17.25 -3.65 29.83
C GLN A 1027 -15.86 -3.01 29.86
N GLU A 1028 -15.20 -3.11 31.01
CA GLU A 1028 -13.75 -2.92 31.05
C GLU A 1028 -13.06 -3.86 30.06
N MET A 1029 -12.18 -3.31 29.22
CA MET A 1029 -11.38 -4.11 28.31
C MET A 1029 -10.10 -4.58 29.00
N ILE A 1030 -10.00 -5.89 29.21
CA ILE A 1030 -8.79 -6.52 29.71
C ILE A 1030 -7.78 -6.60 28.56
N ASN A 1031 -6.53 -6.16 28.80
CA ASN A 1031 -5.40 -6.41 27.90
C ASN A 1031 -4.74 -7.76 28.28
N PRO A 1032 -4.96 -8.84 27.51
CA PRO A 1032 -4.63 -10.18 27.95
C PRO A 1032 -3.34 -10.73 27.34
N ASP A 1033 -2.77 -11.74 28.00
CA ASP A 1033 -1.70 -12.57 27.43
C ASP A 1033 -2.27 -13.51 26.38
N TYR A 1034 -3.41 -14.15 26.71
CA TYR A 1034 -4.11 -15.12 25.88
C TYR A 1034 -5.62 -14.89 25.88
N ALA A 1035 -6.28 -15.25 24.79
CA ALA A 1035 -7.73 -15.37 24.71
C ALA A 1035 -8.12 -16.83 24.47
N PHE A 1036 -9.32 -17.21 24.90
CA PHE A 1036 -9.86 -18.54 24.67
C PHE A 1036 -11.35 -18.54 24.37
N VAL A 1037 -11.76 -19.56 23.61
CA VAL A 1037 -13.17 -19.96 23.45
C VAL A 1037 -13.29 -21.43 23.87
N LEU A 1038 -14.33 -21.74 24.63
CA LEU A 1038 -14.51 -23.04 25.26
C LEU A 1038 -15.95 -23.50 25.10
N HIS A 1039 -16.13 -24.70 24.56
CA HIS A 1039 -17.42 -25.39 24.46
C HIS A 1039 -17.45 -26.53 25.46
N THR A 1040 -18.49 -26.57 26.31
CA THR A 1040 -18.58 -27.62 27.33
C THR A 1040 -19.02 -28.95 26.75
N THR A 1041 -19.68 -29.01 25.60
CA THR A 1041 -19.86 -30.25 24.83
C THR A 1041 -18.94 -30.23 23.62
N ASN A 1042 -18.19 -31.29 23.37
CA ASN A 1042 -17.29 -31.34 22.23
C ASN A 1042 -18.07 -31.21 20.91
N PRO A 1043 -17.85 -30.13 20.12
CA PRO A 1043 -18.65 -29.85 18.92
C PRO A 1043 -18.28 -30.74 17.73
N MET A 1044 -17.21 -31.54 17.82
CA MET A 1044 -16.69 -32.37 16.74
C MET A 1044 -17.32 -33.76 16.73
N ASN A 1045 -17.55 -34.32 17.93
CA ASN A 1045 -18.13 -35.66 18.14
C ASN A 1045 -19.43 -35.64 18.97
N ASN A 1046 -19.92 -34.46 19.40
CA ASN A 1046 -21.07 -34.26 20.29
C ASN A 1046 -20.94 -34.92 21.68
N SER A 1047 -19.72 -35.25 22.14
CA SER A 1047 -19.50 -35.85 23.46
C SER A 1047 -19.74 -34.84 24.57
N GLN A 1048 -20.74 -35.10 25.42
CA GLN A 1048 -21.02 -34.30 26.62
C GLN A 1048 -20.02 -34.56 27.76
N GLN A 1049 -19.16 -35.57 27.63
CA GLN A 1049 -18.11 -35.86 28.61
C GLN A 1049 -16.83 -35.07 28.34
N GLU A 1050 -16.74 -34.45 27.17
CA GLU A 1050 -15.55 -33.76 26.69
C GLU A 1050 -15.81 -32.27 26.56
N LEU A 1051 -14.88 -31.47 27.07
CA LEU A 1051 -14.82 -30.04 26.87
C LEU A 1051 -13.79 -29.73 25.79
N TYR A 1052 -14.16 -28.85 24.86
CA TYR A 1052 -13.32 -28.46 23.73
C TYR A 1052 -12.86 -27.02 23.88
N LEU A 1053 -11.55 -26.79 23.79
CA LEU A 1053 -10.92 -25.52 24.11
C LEU A 1053 -10.02 -25.07 22.95
N GLU A 1054 -10.19 -23.82 22.52
CA GLU A 1054 -9.28 -23.12 21.61
C GLU A 1054 -8.63 -21.92 22.32
N LEU A 1055 -7.31 -21.82 22.29
CA LEU A 1055 -6.56 -20.68 22.84
C LEU A 1055 -5.67 -20.01 21.79
N THR A 1056 -5.46 -18.71 21.94
CA THR A 1056 -4.48 -17.94 21.16
C THR A 1056 -3.86 -16.81 21.98
N ALA A 1057 -2.75 -16.26 21.51
CA ALA A 1057 -2.12 -15.10 22.12
C ALA A 1057 -2.88 -13.80 21.78
N GLY A 1058 -2.88 -12.84 22.70
CA GLY A 1058 -3.51 -11.54 22.50
C GLY A 1058 -5.03 -11.58 22.60
N LEU A 1059 -5.70 -10.69 21.88
CA LEU A 1059 -7.14 -10.48 21.98
C LEU A 1059 -7.96 -11.57 21.28
N GLY A 1060 -9.20 -11.75 21.75
CA GLY A 1060 -10.14 -12.79 21.28
C GLY A 1060 -10.59 -12.62 19.82
N GLU A 1061 -10.40 -11.44 19.24
CA GLU A 1061 -10.63 -11.16 17.82
C GLU A 1061 -9.86 -12.13 16.91
N THR A 1062 -8.69 -12.61 17.34
CA THR A 1062 -7.90 -13.61 16.60
C THR A 1062 -8.60 -14.99 16.52
N LEU A 1063 -9.45 -15.34 17.49
CA LEU A 1063 -10.26 -16.58 17.47
C LEU A 1063 -11.64 -16.35 16.83
N ALA A 1064 -12.28 -15.24 17.22
CA ALA A 1064 -13.65 -14.95 16.87
C ALA A 1064 -13.79 -14.61 15.38
N SER A 1065 -12.87 -13.79 14.86
CA SER A 1065 -12.72 -13.56 13.42
C SER A 1065 -11.83 -14.66 12.84
N ALA A 1066 -12.25 -15.26 11.73
CA ALA A 1066 -11.40 -16.13 10.93
C ALA A 1066 -10.52 -15.30 9.96
N GLY A 1067 -10.29 -14.03 10.29
CA GLY A 1067 -9.59 -13.07 9.44
C GLY A 1067 -8.09 -13.34 9.34
N GLU A 1068 -7.47 -13.85 10.40
CA GLU A 1068 -6.08 -14.27 10.37
C GLU A 1068 -5.97 -15.77 10.00
N PRO A 1069 -5.14 -16.13 9.02
CA PRO A 1069 -4.92 -17.53 8.66
C PRO A 1069 -4.09 -18.25 9.72
N GLY A 1070 -4.54 -19.46 10.07
CA GLY A 1070 -3.88 -20.30 11.05
C GLY A 1070 -4.86 -21.07 11.91
N SER A 1071 -4.31 -21.81 12.86
CA SER A 1071 -5.02 -22.60 13.84
C SER A 1071 -4.67 -22.12 15.24
N PRO A 1072 -5.65 -22.09 16.16
CA PRO A 1072 -5.39 -21.88 17.57
C PRO A 1072 -4.77 -23.12 18.22
N LEU A 1073 -4.30 -23.00 19.46
CA LEU A 1073 -3.96 -24.15 20.26
C LEU A 1073 -5.26 -24.87 20.65
N ARG A 1074 -5.39 -26.14 20.33
CA ARG A 1074 -6.62 -26.93 20.56
C ARG A 1074 -6.39 -28.00 21.60
N MET A 1075 -7.29 -28.06 22.58
CA MET A 1075 -7.27 -29.07 23.63
C MET A 1075 -8.65 -29.66 23.86
N ILE A 1076 -8.67 -30.95 24.21
CA ILE A 1076 -9.84 -31.61 24.79
C ILE A 1076 -9.53 -31.90 26.25
N CYS A 1077 -10.52 -31.73 27.12
CA CYS A 1077 -10.48 -32.18 28.51
C CYS A 1077 -11.63 -33.14 28.79
N ASP A 1078 -11.33 -34.29 29.38
CA ASP A 1078 -12.36 -35.16 29.94
C ASP A 1078 -12.87 -34.57 31.27
N LYS A 1079 -14.18 -34.35 31.38
CA LYS A 1079 -14.79 -33.69 32.54
C LYS A 1079 -14.75 -34.53 33.82
N LYS A 1080 -14.59 -35.84 33.71
CA LYS A 1080 -14.59 -36.76 34.87
C LYS A 1080 -13.18 -36.93 35.43
N SER A 1081 -12.21 -37.27 34.59
CA SER A 1081 -10.83 -37.48 35.00
C SER A 1081 -10.06 -36.16 35.14
N GLY A 1082 -10.48 -35.11 34.42
CA GLY A 1082 -9.72 -33.86 34.29
C GLY A 1082 -8.49 -34.00 33.39
N GLU A 1083 -8.28 -35.16 32.77
CA GLU A 1083 -7.18 -35.38 31.83
C GLU A 1083 -7.40 -34.55 30.57
N SER A 1084 -6.30 -33.99 30.05
CA SER A 1084 -6.35 -33.15 28.86
C SER A 1084 -5.43 -33.67 27.77
N GLN A 1085 -5.90 -33.55 26.52
CA GLN A 1085 -5.19 -33.97 25.33
C GLN A 1085 -4.95 -32.76 24.42
N LEU A 1086 -3.71 -32.58 23.99
CA LEU A 1086 -3.35 -31.61 22.97
C LEU A 1086 -3.67 -32.16 21.57
N LEU A 1087 -4.42 -31.38 20.79
CA LEU A 1087 -4.77 -31.72 19.41
C LEU A 1087 -3.89 -31.01 18.40
N THR A 1088 -3.63 -29.72 18.62
CA THR A 1088 -2.75 -28.91 17.76
C THR A 1088 -2.11 -27.77 18.57
N PHE A 1089 -0.91 -27.37 18.18
CA PHE A 1089 -0.33 -26.10 18.62
C PHE A 1089 -0.86 -24.93 17.79
N ALA A 1090 -0.84 -23.74 18.40
CA ALA A 1090 -1.16 -22.52 17.68
C ALA A 1090 -0.09 -22.24 16.61
N ASP A 1091 -0.53 -21.74 15.46
CA ASP A 1091 0.38 -21.40 14.36
C ASP A 1091 0.13 -20.03 13.72
N PHE A 1092 -0.76 -19.21 14.28
CA PHE A 1092 -0.98 -17.86 13.77
C PHE A 1092 0.33 -17.07 13.64
N SER A 1093 0.49 -16.37 12.50
CA SER A 1093 1.64 -15.48 12.30
C SER A 1093 1.51 -14.20 13.12
N ARG A 1094 0.28 -13.75 13.39
CA ARG A 1094 -0.02 -12.49 14.08
C ARG A 1094 -1.13 -12.65 15.12
N ALA A 1095 -1.17 -11.73 16.09
CA ALA A 1095 -2.25 -11.59 17.06
C ALA A 1095 -2.70 -10.14 17.20
N ALA A 1096 -3.99 -9.95 17.46
CA ALA A 1096 -4.55 -8.64 17.78
C ALA A 1096 -4.11 -8.18 19.17
N ARG A 1097 -3.72 -6.91 19.28
CA ARG A 1097 -3.33 -6.22 20.52
C ARG A 1097 -3.98 -4.83 20.58
N PRO A 1098 -4.27 -4.29 21.78
CA PRO A 1098 -4.81 -2.94 21.90
C PRO A 1098 -3.74 -1.90 21.56
N GLN A 1099 -4.06 -0.91 20.73
CA GLN A 1099 -3.17 0.23 20.49
C GLN A 1099 -3.01 1.09 21.76
N PRO A 1100 -1.89 1.83 21.93
CA PRO A 1100 -1.72 2.75 23.07
C PRO A 1100 -2.85 3.79 23.20
N ASN A 1101 -3.38 4.23 22.05
CA ASN A 1101 -4.53 5.13 21.99
C ASN A 1101 -5.83 4.32 21.94
N GLU A 1102 -6.43 4.17 20.76
CA GLU A 1102 -7.71 3.51 20.52
C GLU A 1102 -7.60 2.53 19.36
N GLY A 1103 -8.49 1.54 19.32
CA GLY A 1103 -8.47 0.48 18.30
C GLY A 1103 -7.43 -0.62 18.55
N ILE A 1104 -7.24 -1.48 17.56
CA ILE A 1104 -6.38 -2.66 17.63
C ILE A 1104 -5.29 -2.61 16.57
N TYR A 1105 -4.18 -3.31 16.79
CA TYR A 1105 -3.15 -3.54 15.81
C TYR A 1105 -2.67 -4.99 15.87
N TRP A 1106 -2.09 -5.47 14.77
CA TRP A 1106 -1.64 -6.86 14.64
C TRP A 1106 -0.13 -6.95 14.83
N THR A 1107 0.31 -7.75 15.79
CA THR A 1107 1.75 -7.98 16.08
C THR A 1107 2.17 -9.37 15.64
N THR A 1108 3.38 -9.49 15.09
CA THR A 1108 3.98 -10.78 14.72
C THR A 1108 4.25 -11.63 15.97
N LEU A 1109 3.86 -12.90 15.94
CA LEU A 1109 3.98 -13.84 17.07
C LEU A 1109 5.28 -14.64 17.00
N ASN A 1110 5.95 -14.77 18.14
CA ASN A 1110 7.09 -15.67 18.31
C ASN A 1110 6.81 -16.66 19.45
N TYR A 1111 6.47 -17.89 19.09
CA TYR A 1111 6.12 -18.93 20.07
C TYR A 1111 7.32 -19.55 20.78
N SER A 1112 8.56 -19.23 20.39
CA SER A 1112 9.76 -19.84 21.00
C SER A 1112 9.92 -19.53 22.50
N LYS A 1113 9.25 -18.47 22.99
CA LYS A 1113 9.23 -18.04 24.39
C LYS A 1113 7.82 -18.06 25.01
N ASP A 1114 6.85 -18.55 24.27
CA ASP A 1114 5.45 -18.58 24.67
C ASP A 1114 5.20 -19.67 25.72
N GLN A 1115 4.51 -19.35 26.81
CA GLN A 1115 4.33 -20.30 27.92
C GLN A 1115 3.36 -21.43 27.54
N LEU A 1116 2.28 -21.15 26.80
CA LEU A 1116 1.35 -22.19 26.36
C LEU A 1116 2.02 -23.22 25.45
N THR A 1117 2.97 -22.76 24.64
CA THR A 1117 3.70 -23.59 23.69
C THR A 1117 4.85 -24.35 24.35
N CYS A 1118 5.71 -23.65 25.10
CA CYS A 1118 6.98 -24.19 25.59
C CYS A 1118 6.89 -24.86 26.97
N ASP A 1119 5.83 -24.63 27.76
CA ASP A 1119 5.66 -25.19 29.10
C ASP A 1119 4.41 -26.10 29.17
N GLN A 1120 4.66 -27.41 29.08
CA GLN A 1120 3.61 -28.44 29.20
C GLN A 1120 2.90 -28.39 30.56
N THR A 1121 3.61 -28.09 31.64
CA THR A 1121 3.03 -28.03 33.00
C THR A 1121 2.08 -26.84 33.11
N PHE A 1122 2.49 -25.68 32.61
CA PHE A 1122 1.63 -24.50 32.54
C PHE A 1122 0.35 -24.78 31.73
N ARG A 1123 0.50 -25.35 30.53
CA ARG A 1123 -0.62 -25.67 29.65
C ARG A 1123 -1.61 -26.66 30.30
N GLN A 1124 -1.12 -27.71 30.96
CA GLN A 1124 -1.97 -28.66 31.68
C GLN A 1124 -2.71 -27.98 32.85
N LYS A 1125 -2.02 -27.16 33.64
CA LYS A 1125 -2.63 -26.44 34.78
C LYS A 1125 -3.74 -25.48 34.33
N ILE A 1126 -3.51 -24.69 33.28
CA ILE A 1126 -4.51 -23.76 32.77
C ILE A 1126 -5.70 -24.51 32.17
N THR A 1127 -5.46 -25.60 31.45
CA THR A 1127 -6.53 -26.42 30.87
C THR A 1127 -7.40 -27.07 31.93
N ALA A 1128 -6.79 -27.64 32.98
CA ALA A 1128 -7.52 -28.21 34.10
C ALA A 1128 -8.40 -27.16 34.82
N ARG A 1129 -7.87 -25.93 35.03
CA ARG A 1129 -8.64 -24.83 35.62
C ARG A 1129 -9.82 -24.43 34.74
N LEU A 1130 -9.61 -24.25 33.44
CA LEU A 1130 -10.67 -23.93 32.48
C LEU A 1130 -11.72 -25.04 32.40
N CYS A 1131 -11.29 -26.31 32.48
CA CYS A 1131 -12.17 -27.47 32.47
C CYS A 1131 -13.08 -27.50 33.72
N ALA A 1132 -12.53 -27.19 34.90
CA ALA A 1132 -13.29 -27.07 36.13
C ALA A 1132 -14.29 -25.90 36.07
N ILE A 1133 -13.89 -24.74 35.57
CA ILE A 1133 -14.75 -23.57 35.40
C ILE A 1133 -15.90 -23.89 34.42
N GLY A 1134 -15.59 -24.42 33.24
CA GLY A 1134 -16.60 -24.78 32.23
C GLY A 1134 -17.61 -25.81 32.74
N THR A 1135 -17.14 -26.85 33.44
CA THR A 1135 -18.01 -27.87 34.05
C THR A 1135 -18.93 -27.28 35.13
N ASN A 1136 -18.44 -26.33 35.92
CA ASN A 1136 -19.26 -25.67 36.93
C ASN A 1136 -20.32 -24.75 36.30
N LEU A 1137 -19.94 -23.98 35.27
CA LEU A 1137 -20.88 -23.13 34.54
C LEU A 1137 -21.98 -23.95 33.86
N GLU A 1138 -21.63 -25.05 33.20
CA GLU A 1138 -22.62 -25.96 32.60
C GLU A 1138 -23.62 -26.49 33.62
N LYS A 1139 -23.16 -26.87 34.83
CA LYS A 1139 -24.04 -27.28 35.93
C LYS A 1139 -24.93 -26.14 36.42
N THR A 1140 -24.36 -24.94 36.55
CA THR A 1140 -25.07 -23.75 37.04
C THR A 1140 -26.16 -23.29 36.07
N PHE A 1141 -25.89 -23.29 34.77
CA PHE A 1141 -26.84 -22.92 33.74
C PHE A 1141 -27.70 -24.10 33.24
N ASN A 1142 -27.44 -25.31 33.74
CA ASN A 1142 -28.12 -26.57 33.42
C ASN A 1142 -28.23 -26.86 31.90
N ARG A 1143 -27.25 -26.36 31.12
CA ARG A 1143 -27.16 -26.51 29.67
C ARG A 1143 -25.71 -26.41 29.23
N PRO A 1144 -25.31 -27.08 28.13
CA PRO A 1144 -24.00 -26.86 27.53
C PRO A 1144 -23.73 -25.38 27.27
N GLN A 1145 -22.50 -24.92 27.52
CA GLN A 1145 -22.11 -23.51 27.42
C GLN A 1145 -21.04 -23.30 26.35
N ASP A 1146 -21.15 -22.16 25.67
CA ASP A 1146 -20.14 -21.53 24.83
C ASP A 1146 -19.59 -20.32 25.60
N ILE A 1147 -18.33 -20.41 26.01
CA ILE A 1147 -17.69 -19.50 26.95
C ILE A 1147 -16.52 -18.81 26.26
N GLU A 1148 -16.52 -17.47 26.29
CA GLU A 1148 -15.39 -16.66 25.86
C GLU A 1148 -14.69 -16.08 27.10
N GLY A 1149 -13.36 -16.09 27.08
CA GLY A 1149 -12.58 -15.50 28.15
C GLY A 1149 -11.16 -15.16 27.73
N VAL A 1150 -10.44 -14.57 28.68
CA VAL A 1150 -9.06 -14.18 28.52
C VAL A 1150 -8.23 -14.57 29.74
N ILE A 1151 -6.93 -14.72 29.54
CA ILE A 1151 -5.96 -15.00 30.59
C ILE A 1151 -5.00 -13.82 30.66
N LYS A 1152 -4.85 -13.25 31.85
CA LYS A 1152 -3.91 -12.16 32.12
C LYS A 1152 -3.22 -12.45 33.43
N ASP A 1153 -1.88 -12.48 33.44
CA ASP A 1153 -1.09 -12.73 34.65
C ASP A 1153 -1.51 -14.02 35.38
N ASN A 1154 -1.85 -15.07 34.61
CA ASN A 1154 -2.40 -16.36 35.07
C ASN A 1154 -3.81 -16.32 35.69
N ASP A 1155 -4.45 -15.16 35.76
CA ASP A 1155 -5.86 -15.05 36.14
C ASP A 1155 -6.77 -15.26 34.92
N ILE A 1156 -7.86 -16.00 35.14
CA ILE A 1156 -8.87 -16.29 34.11
C ILE A 1156 -10.00 -15.30 34.27
N TYR A 1157 -10.26 -14.52 33.21
CA TYR A 1157 -11.39 -13.61 33.11
C TYR A 1157 -12.40 -14.18 32.13
N LEU A 1158 -13.65 -14.37 32.56
CA LEU A 1158 -14.74 -14.70 31.64
C LEU A 1158 -15.36 -13.40 31.14
N VAL A 1159 -15.47 -13.26 29.82
CA VAL A 1159 -16.00 -12.03 29.21
C VAL A 1159 -17.40 -12.23 28.66
N GLN A 1160 -17.76 -13.49 28.33
CA GLN A 1160 -19.08 -13.85 27.83
C GLN A 1160 -19.38 -15.34 28.11
N THR A 1161 -20.65 -15.65 28.34
CA THR A 1161 -21.16 -17.03 28.32
C THR A 1161 -22.50 -17.04 27.62
N ARG A 1162 -22.79 -18.10 26.86
CA ARG A 1162 -24.11 -18.35 26.26
C ARG A 1162 -24.39 -19.84 26.15
N THR A 1163 -25.65 -20.20 25.94
CA THR A 1163 -26.03 -21.60 25.72
C THR A 1163 -25.43 -22.10 24.41
N GLN A 1164 -24.71 -23.22 24.48
CA GLN A 1164 -24.18 -23.91 23.31
C GLN A 1164 -25.31 -24.70 22.62
N MET A 1165 -25.50 -24.43 21.33
CA MET A 1165 -26.48 -25.14 20.50
C MET A 1165 -25.90 -26.47 20.01
N THR A 1166 -26.36 -27.59 20.57
CA THR A 1166 -25.96 -28.94 20.15
C THR A 1166 -26.95 -29.54 19.14
N GLN A 1167 -26.54 -30.57 18.39
CA GLN A 1167 -27.46 -31.29 17.48
C GLN A 1167 -28.60 -32.01 18.23
N ALA A 1168 -28.36 -32.41 19.49
CA ALA A 1168 -29.34 -33.11 20.33
C ALA A 1168 -30.45 -32.20 20.90
N ASN A 1169 -30.17 -30.90 21.11
CA ASN A 1169 -31.12 -29.94 21.69
C ASN A 1169 -32.10 -29.35 20.67
N ARG A 1170 -32.25 -29.96 19.48
CA ARG A 1170 -33.13 -29.48 18.38
C ARG A 1170 -34.44 -30.27 18.24
N GLY A 1171 -34.65 -31.27 19.11
CA GLY A 1171 -35.83 -32.11 19.17
C GLY A 1171 -36.94 -31.47 19.99
#